data_AF-A0A3G8XEX2-F1
#
_entry.id   AF-A0A3G8XEX2-F1
#
_cell.length_a   1.000
_cell.length_b   1.000
_cell.length_c   1.000
_cell.angle_alpha   90.00
_cell.angle_beta   90.00
_cell.angle_gamma   90.00
#
_symmetry.space_group_name_H-M   'P 1'
#
loop_
_entity.id
_entity.type
_entity.pdbx_description
1 polymer ?
#
loop_
_entity_poly.entity_id
_entity_poly.type
_entity_poly.pdbx_seq_one_letter_code
_entity_poly.pdbx_strand_id
1 'polypeptide(L)'
;MRPGTTMTFQVSKMRFGFLPDDPDYNITSEESSEIKWNLDGVLIGTGNIITIPGNKLMATKKYVVEAYSKSANATGKGAKNEEDDWHFEVKNNDVLSFSLSGNPKVGKPIIATVDKMVFSDLLPNEIIHWSAQFLKGTGKSVKMTPKVAGKFNVTCKINSETGVSKYIDVLVAKITKGFWNDFGGSEISQASWGQQVDFCIRGENVEGEEIELHIYDDDSKPFDDDDFAYSNKEISRIILGSNNDKYSTHRIELGNSIKDRTTHIASDEVKLYVKTKLVGFENASFTDVKAVEGTHKHLTVNSKKEVYRAIIGDKDGRASHNPVDYDMKSFVYANTTFAKGAKLTVKIFEKKGKLTKDPEATELKSEGIVAEDGTLVTEVDWGKLKDAKQNKKTKTYYPEIFDANDNLLLDGSESNTLCTVPLIPQSILKKEVSYVGAVTAGSEVVHLQNNENGVCECEARVRAFIRMLRVGEGTGELIKSSKINKVTKEKEVVYISHDFQKGYSTAFGGNKITDLSTHPMKVYDGSSAAGAYQIMQYTYAWLGGSKLEWTGKYFKILDIYEKDHDYRKIYKINDYQPESQDRLCVVIMKDKQKGLLDLVINDEIEKAIRNQGSAEWASLPHKGDFSRHLFKGKRQPATPMKICLEHYNKFYEEELKGISNLHLKKGFLKDFGSECCADNVHVENSIVNDNKLLFPFQSMPLNHPQNLKNETYAAYDYTNKEANAATFGYRRGKDRIHAARDLYYDVDEPIYAIYGGTVKLVYKYYNDTYAIEIEHDYEYKKGFKLFALYGEVNKSGILVKEGDIVKRGDPIAKVGLLDPFVVQPYPDKRGMLHFELYTGEASGATGSKTKYSDMLYAESINYSKDRSFKRRKDLFDPLQLLEEMIRNSKNEGLLK
;
A
#
# COMPACT_ATOMS: atom_id res chain seq x y z
N MET A 1 6.76 42.78 -23.71
CA MET A 1 5.82 43.66 -24.43
C MET A 1 5.64 43.19 -25.87
N ARG A 2 4.62 43.66 -26.59
CA ARG A 2 4.35 43.26 -27.98
C ARG A 2 5.24 44.03 -28.99
N PRO A 3 5.59 43.44 -30.15
CA PRO A 3 6.29 44.16 -31.20
C PRO A 3 5.49 45.36 -31.67
N GLY A 4 6.17 46.47 -31.97
CA GLY A 4 5.50 47.68 -32.43
C GLY A 4 4.87 48.53 -31.31
N THR A 5 5.02 48.15 -30.04
CA THR A 5 4.53 48.96 -28.92
C THR A 5 5.49 50.14 -28.68
N THR A 6 4.99 51.37 -28.79
CA THR A 6 5.75 52.58 -28.44
C THR A 6 6.00 52.64 -26.93
N MET A 7 7.20 53.06 -26.52
CA MET A 7 7.56 53.25 -25.11
C MET A 7 8.09 54.65 -24.84
N THR A 8 7.84 55.15 -23.63
CA THR A 8 8.41 56.41 -23.15
C THR A 8 9.20 56.15 -21.87
N PHE A 9 10.41 56.68 -21.81
CA PHE A 9 11.31 56.63 -20.66
C PHE A 9 11.62 58.05 -20.20
N GLN A 10 11.74 58.23 -18.89
CA GLN A 10 12.03 59.53 -18.27
C GLN A 10 13.04 59.34 -17.15
N VAL A 11 14.05 60.21 -17.11
CA VAL A 11 14.97 60.26 -15.96
C VAL A 11 14.24 60.94 -14.79
N SER A 12 14.20 60.27 -13.65
CA SER A 12 13.57 60.79 -12.43
C SER A 12 14.55 61.39 -11.44
N LYS A 13 15.84 61.02 -11.50
CA LYS A 13 16.92 61.49 -10.62
C LYS A 13 18.29 61.37 -11.32
N MET A 14 19.26 62.21 -10.95
CA MET A 14 20.65 62.11 -11.42
C MET A 14 21.63 62.00 -10.26
N ARG A 15 22.77 61.32 -10.47
CA ARG A 15 23.84 61.15 -9.48
C ARG A 15 25.01 62.06 -9.81
N PHE A 16 24.91 63.36 -9.49
CA PHE A 16 26.08 64.23 -9.45
C PHE A 16 26.77 64.12 -8.09
N GLY A 17 28.09 64.30 -8.06
CA GLY A 17 28.95 64.02 -6.90
C GLY A 17 28.79 64.98 -5.70
N PHE A 18 27.61 65.01 -5.09
CA PHE A 18 27.33 65.73 -3.85
C PHE A 18 26.74 64.79 -2.79
N LEU A 19 26.86 65.23 -1.54
CA LEU A 19 26.59 64.44 -0.33
C LEU A 19 25.12 63.95 -0.25
N PRO A 20 24.84 62.88 0.51
CA PRO A 20 23.63 62.06 0.37
C PRO A 20 22.27 62.71 0.74
N ASP A 21 22.24 63.95 1.24
CA ASP A 21 21.09 64.51 1.96
C ASP A 21 20.62 65.91 1.47
N ASP A 22 20.83 66.27 0.19
CA ASP A 22 20.36 67.57 -0.36
C ASP A 22 18.92 67.48 -0.90
N PRO A 23 17.92 68.26 -0.41
CA PRO A 23 16.52 68.14 -0.83
C PRO A 23 16.14 68.74 -2.19
N ASP A 24 17.01 69.51 -2.86
CA ASP A 24 16.70 70.16 -4.15
C ASP A 24 17.23 69.35 -5.36
N TYR A 25 16.58 68.22 -5.66
CA TYR A 25 16.91 67.30 -6.76
C TYR A 25 16.13 67.56 -8.08
N ASN A 26 15.81 68.81 -8.41
CA ASN A 26 15.17 69.10 -9.71
C ASN A 26 16.24 69.21 -10.81
N ILE A 27 16.16 68.32 -11.81
CA ILE A 27 16.99 68.38 -13.03
C ILE A 27 16.79 69.76 -13.68
N THR A 28 17.84 70.56 -13.77
CA THR A 28 17.77 71.86 -14.46
C THR A 28 17.57 71.66 -15.96
N SER A 29 17.05 72.67 -16.67
CA SER A 29 16.87 72.62 -18.12
C SER A 29 18.18 72.37 -18.88
N GLU A 30 19.30 72.85 -18.33
CA GLU A 30 20.64 72.67 -18.89
C GLU A 30 21.13 71.22 -18.70
N GLU A 31 21.02 70.69 -17.49
CA GLU A 31 21.34 69.28 -17.17
C GLU A 31 20.48 68.27 -17.94
N SER A 32 19.19 68.57 -18.12
CA SER A 32 18.27 67.78 -18.95
C SER A 32 18.78 67.62 -20.38
N SER A 33 19.38 68.67 -20.94
CA SER A 33 19.88 68.67 -22.31
C SER A 33 21.15 67.82 -22.50
N GLU A 34 21.86 67.50 -21.42
CA GLU A 34 23.08 66.68 -21.44
C GLU A 34 22.80 65.16 -21.36
N ILE A 35 21.58 64.77 -20.97
CA ILE A 35 21.16 63.36 -20.93
C ILE A 35 21.06 62.81 -22.35
N LYS A 36 21.77 61.72 -22.60
CA LYS A 36 21.75 60.95 -23.85
C LYS A 36 21.07 59.60 -23.58
N TRP A 37 20.34 59.11 -24.57
CA TRP A 37 19.65 57.83 -24.50
C TRP A 37 20.20 56.87 -25.53
N ASN A 38 20.52 55.66 -25.09
CA ASN A 38 20.90 54.55 -25.97
C ASN A 38 19.85 53.44 -25.95
N LEU A 39 19.66 52.80 -27.10
CA LEU A 39 18.95 51.53 -27.24
C LEU A 39 19.94 50.49 -27.76
N ASP A 40 20.23 49.47 -26.96
CA ASP A 40 21.24 48.45 -27.24
C ASP A 40 22.62 49.04 -27.65
N GLY A 41 23.04 50.13 -27.01
CA GLY A 41 24.32 50.80 -27.31
C GLY A 41 24.31 51.77 -28.49
N VAL A 42 23.15 52.01 -29.12
CA VAL A 42 23.01 52.99 -30.22
C VAL A 42 22.30 54.24 -29.71
N LEU A 43 22.91 55.42 -29.92
CA LEU A 43 22.32 56.71 -29.58
C LEU A 43 21.01 56.95 -30.33
N ILE A 44 19.94 57.18 -29.58
CA ILE A 44 18.58 57.39 -30.10
C ILE A 44 18.02 58.79 -29.82
N GLY A 45 18.63 59.57 -28.92
CA GLY A 45 18.19 60.93 -28.64
C GLY A 45 18.83 61.54 -27.40
N THR A 46 18.40 62.76 -27.08
CA THR A 46 18.86 63.54 -25.92
C THR A 46 17.66 64.19 -25.22
N GLY A 47 17.81 64.53 -23.94
CA GLY A 47 16.77 65.17 -23.12
C GLY A 47 16.32 64.31 -21.94
N ASN A 48 15.60 64.92 -20.99
CA ASN A 48 15.06 64.23 -19.81
C ASN A 48 14.07 63.09 -20.12
N ILE A 49 13.40 63.13 -21.27
CA ILE A 49 12.41 62.15 -21.71
C ILE A 49 12.76 61.69 -23.11
N ILE A 50 12.64 60.38 -23.36
CA ILE A 50 12.71 59.81 -24.71
C ILE A 50 11.48 58.95 -24.99
N THR A 51 10.95 59.06 -26.21
CA THR A 51 9.91 58.15 -26.72
C THR A 51 10.50 57.32 -27.84
N ILE A 52 10.55 56.01 -27.64
CA ILE A 52 11.01 55.05 -28.64
C ILE A 52 9.79 54.61 -29.46
N PRO A 53 9.71 54.97 -30.75
CA PRO A 53 8.58 54.59 -31.59
C PRO A 53 8.58 53.07 -31.81
N GLY A 54 7.37 52.48 -31.85
CA GLY A 54 7.20 51.04 -31.96
C GLY A 54 7.91 50.38 -33.15
N ASN A 55 8.09 51.09 -34.27
CA ASN A 55 8.82 50.57 -35.44
C ASN A 55 10.30 50.26 -35.14
N LYS A 56 10.89 50.81 -34.07
CA LYS A 56 12.23 50.46 -33.56
C LYS A 56 12.22 49.19 -32.67
N LEU A 57 11.04 48.77 -32.21
CA LEU A 57 10.81 47.64 -31.30
C LEU A 57 10.02 46.52 -31.99
N MET A 58 10.36 46.21 -33.24
CA MET A 58 9.72 45.14 -34.03
C MET A 58 10.39 43.78 -33.86
N ALA A 59 11.68 43.74 -33.54
CA ALA A 59 12.42 42.49 -33.43
C ALA A 59 12.12 41.81 -32.09
N THR A 60 11.82 40.50 -32.12
CA THR A 60 11.57 39.71 -30.92
C THR A 60 12.88 39.36 -30.21
N LYS A 61 13.28 40.21 -29.26
CA LYS A 61 14.49 40.04 -28.46
C LYS A 61 14.42 40.79 -27.13
N LYS A 62 15.43 40.58 -26.30
CA LYS A 62 15.71 41.44 -25.14
C LYS A 62 16.34 42.75 -25.62
N TYR A 63 15.90 43.85 -25.04
CA TYR A 63 16.39 45.21 -25.28
C TYR A 63 16.90 45.79 -23.96
N VAL A 64 17.90 46.66 -24.06
CA VAL A 64 18.32 47.54 -22.97
C VAL A 64 18.23 48.99 -23.42
N VAL A 65 17.65 49.83 -22.57
CA VAL A 65 17.64 51.29 -22.72
C VAL A 65 18.44 51.88 -21.58
N GLU A 66 19.38 52.75 -21.92
CA GLU A 66 20.29 53.39 -20.97
C GLU A 66 20.19 54.90 -21.09
N ALA A 67 20.14 55.60 -19.97
CA ALA A 67 20.28 57.05 -19.89
C ALA A 67 21.64 57.43 -19.30
N TYR A 68 22.45 58.22 -20.02
CA TYR A 68 23.81 58.56 -19.60
C TYR A 68 24.18 60.02 -19.92
N SER A 69 25.07 60.62 -19.13
CA SER A 69 25.57 62.00 -19.38
C SER A 69 27.01 62.02 -19.89
N LYS A 70 27.88 61.14 -19.37
CA LYS A 70 29.31 61.07 -19.75
C LYS A 70 29.63 59.95 -20.73
N SER A 71 29.41 58.70 -20.33
CA SER A 71 29.76 57.52 -21.10
C SER A 71 28.70 56.46 -20.92
N ALA A 72 28.31 55.83 -22.02
CA ALA A 72 27.42 54.68 -22.02
C ALA A 72 28.20 53.39 -21.75
N ASN A 73 27.62 52.46 -21.00
CA ASN A 73 28.22 51.17 -20.68
C ASN A 73 27.27 49.97 -20.92
N ALA A 74 26.00 50.20 -21.23
CA ALA A 74 25.03 49.13 -21.43
C ALA A 74 24.85 48.78 -22.92
N THR A 75 25.44 47.64 -23.31
CA THR A 75 25.40 47.17 -24.71
C THR A 75 24.90 45.73 -24.82
N GLY A 76 23.76 45.56 -25.49
CA GLY A 76 23.23 44.27 -25.91
C GLY A 76 22.87 43.29 -24.78
N LYS A 77 22.89 41.98 -25.10
CA LYS A 77 22.33 40.89 -24.27
C LYS A 77 23.09 40.63 -22.95
N GLY A 78 24.28 41.21 -22.77
CA GLY A 78 25.16 41.00 -21.62
C GLY A 78 25.41 42.25 -20.78
N ALA A 79 24.68 43.33 -21.03
CA ALA A 79 24.73 44.53 -20.20
C ALA A 79 24.43 44.16 -18.73
N LYS A 80 25.22 44.74 -17.82
CA LYS A 80 24.95 44.64 -16.38
C LYS A 80 23.63 45.38 -16.10
N ASN A 81 22.94 44.98 -15.04
CA ASN A 81 21.70 45.65 -14.63
C ASN A 81 22.07 46.76 -13.64
N GLU A 82 22.28 47.97 -14.14
CA GLU A 82 22.65 49.15 -13.36
C GLU A 82 21.43 50.08 -13.15
N GLU A 83 21.52 51.07 -12.26
CA GLU A 83 20.35 51.92 -11.91
C GLU A 83 19.85 52.79 -13.07
N ASP A 84 20.72 53.04 -14.04
CA ASP A 84 20.50 53.82 -15.26
C ASP A 84 20.03 52.96 -16.46
N ASP A 85 19.93 51.64 -16.26
CA ASP A 85 19.52 50.68 -17.28
C ASP A 85 18.09 50.21 -17.09
N TRP A 86 17.36 50.12 -18.20
CA TRP A 86 16.05 49.49 -18.25
C TRP A 86 16.05 48.33 -19.22
N HIS A 87 15.89 47.11 -18.69
CA HIS A 87 15.82 45.89 -19.46
C HIS A 87 14.38 45.45 -19.69
N PHE A 88 14.03 45.14 -20.94
CA PHE A 88 12.73 44.58 -21.28
C PHE A 88 12.83 43.62 -22.48
N GLU A 89 11.76 42.88 -22.74
CA GLU A 89 11.72 41.90 -23.82
C GLU A 89 10.51 42.11 -24.71
N VAL A 90 10.74 42.10 -26.02
CA VAL A 90 9.71 42.13 -27.05
C VAL A 90 9.43 40.69 -27.49
N LYS A 91 8.16 40.26 -27.37
CA LYS A 91 7.70 38.90 -27.72
C LYS A 91 6.40 38.96 -28.48
N ASN A 92 6.21 38.02 -29.41
CA ASN A 92 4.90 37.72 -29.98
C ASN A 92 4.01 37.09 -28.91
N ASN A 93 2.69 37.16 -29.12
CA ASN A 93 1.77 36.39 -28.30
C ASN A 93 1.85 34.92 -28.68
N ASP A 94 1.75 34.04 -27.70
CA ASP A 94 1.70 32.61 -27.95
C ASP A 94 1.03 31.89 -26.78
N VAL A 95 0.62 30.65 -27.00
CA VAL A 95 0.04 29.77 -25.99
C VAL A 95 1.15 29.22 -25.10
N LEU A 96 1.00 29.39 -23.79
CA LEU A 96 1.94 28.87 -22.79
C LEU A 96 1.44 27.56 -22.17
N SER A 97 0.13 27.40 -22.00
CA SER A 97 -0.46 26.17 -21.45
C SER A 97 -1.93 26.02 -21.83
N PHE A 98 -2.40 24.77 -21.80
CA PHE A 98 -3.81 24.43 -21.92
C PHE A 98 -4.18 23.25 -21.03
N SER A 99 -5.47 23.18 -20.71
CA SER A 99 -6.08 22.14 -19.90
C SER A 99 -7.11 21.35 -20.71
N LEU A 100 -7.48 20.18 -20.20
CA LEU A 100 -8.52 19.33 -20.73
C LEU A 100 -9.65 19.22 -19.70
N SER A 101 -10.89 19.19 -20.15
CA SER A 101 -12.08 19.06 -19.27
C SER A 101 -12.19 17.71 -18.56
N GLY A 102 -11.33 16.75 -18.87
CA GLY A 102 -11.31 15.42 -18.28
C GLY A 102 -10.28 14.50 -18.95
N ASN A 103 -10.20 13.27 -18.46
CA ASN A 103 -9.27 12.26 -18.98
C ASN A 103 -9.70 11.79 -20.38
N PRO A 104 -8.82 11.88 -21.40
CA PRO A 104 -9.12 11.42 -22.75
C PRO A 104 -9.36 9.91 -22.78
N LYS A 105 -10.52 9.51 -23.31
CA LYS A 105 -10.89 8.10 -23.49
C LYS A 105 -11.43 7.88 -24.90
N VAL A 106 -11.23 6.68 -25.44
CA VAL A 106 -11.75 6.32 -26.76
C VAL A 106 -13.27 6.48 -26.77
N GLY A 107 -13.79 7.26 -27.71
CA GLY A 107 -15.23 7.54 -27.86
C GLY A 107 -15.78 8.61 -26.90
N LYS A 108 -15.01 9.11 -25.93
CA LYS A 108 -15.49 10.16 -25.00
C LYS A 108 -15.16 11.57 -25.52
N PRO A 109 -16.15 12.43 -25.76
CA PRO A 109 -15.89 13.82 -26.13
C PRO A 109 -15.36 14.62 -24.93
N ILE A 110 -14.28 15.38 -25.14
CA ILE A 110 -13.68 16.30 -24.17
C ILE A 110 -13.40 17.67 -24.79
N ILE A 111 -13.17 18.69 -23.96
CA ILE A 111 -12.83 20.05 -24.39
C ILE A 111 -11.39 20.35 -23.97
N ALA A 112 -10.56 20.84 -24.91
CA ALA A 112 -9.30 21.50 -24.58
C ALA A 112 -9.48 23.01 -24.55
N THR A 113 -8.90 23.68 -23.56
CA THR A 113 -9.03 25.13 -23.36
C THR A 113 -7.67 25.75 -23.06
N VAL A 114 -7.34 26.86 -23.72
CA VAL A 114 -6.13 27.63 -23.41
C VAL A 114 -6.26 28.24 -22.02
N ASP A 115 -5.29 27.94 -21.13
CA ASP A 115 -5.26 28.50 -19.77
C ASP A 115 -4.47 29.80 -19.73
N LYS A 116 -3.32 29.81 -20.42
CA LYS A 116 -2.35 30.90 -20.33
C LYS A 116 -1.72 31.20 -21.68
N MET A 117 -1.54 32.48 -21.95
CA MET A 117 -0.84 33.03 -23.10
C MET A 117 0.21 34.03 -22.62
N VAL A 118 1.18 34.36 -23.48
CA VAL A 118 2.19 35.40 -23.21
C VAL A 118 1.52 36.74 -22.89
N PHE A 119 0.45 37.06 -23.64
CA PHE A 119 -0.45 38.17 -23.37
C PHE A 119 -1.89 37.65 -23.28
N SER A 120 -2.64 38.11 -22.26
CA SER A 120 -3.97 37.60 -21.95
C SER A 120 -5.03 37.91 -23.02
N ASP A 121 -4.84 39.00 -23.75
CA ASP A 121 -5.68 39.46 -24.85
C ASP A 121 -5.19 38.91 -26.20
N LEU A 122 -6.12 38.77 -27.15
CA LEU A 122 -5.80 38.45 -28.54
C LEU A 122 -6.03 39.69 -29.40
N LEU A 123 -5.09 39.99 -30.28
CA LEU A 123 -5.31 40.96 -31.35
C LEU A 123 -6.21 40.37 -32.45
N PRO A 124 -6.89 41.19 -33.27
CA PRO A 124 -7.80 40.70 -34.32
C PRO A 124 -7.15 39.73 -35.34
N ASN A 125 -5.84 39.81 -35.51
CA ASN A 125 -5.04 38.96 -36.39
C ASN A 125 -4.36 37.77 -35.69
N GLU A 126 -4.59 37.58 -34.38
CA GLU A 126 -4.04 36.46 -33.61
C GLU A 126 -5.07 35.32 -33.52
N ILE A 127 -4.81 34.23 -34.25
CA ILE A 127 -5.70 33.06 -34.29
C ILE A 127 -5.03 31.90 -33.56
N ILE A 128 -5.73 31.32 -32.58
CA ILE A 128 -5.30 30.09 -31.91
C ILE A 128 -5.63 28.89 -32.79
N HIS A 129 -4.64 28.03 -33.05
CA HIS A 129 -4.75 26.81 -33.82
C HIS A 129 -4.45 25.58 -32.96
N TRP A 130 -5.31 24.57 -33.08
CA TRP A 130 -5.16 23.26 -32.43
C TRP A 130 -4.86 22.18 -33.45
N SER A 131 -3.95 21.28 -33.12
CA SER A 131 -3.61 20.14 -33.96
C SER A 131 -3.26 18.90 -33.15
N ALA A 132 -3.89 17.78 -33.49
CA ALA A 132 -3.52 16.42 -33.10
C ALA A 132 -4.02 15.45 -34.19
N GLN A 133 -3.70 14.15 -34.08
CA GLN A 133 -4.14 13.15 -35.06
C GLN A 133 -5.67 13.13 -35.29
N PHE A 134 -6.45 13.36 -34.23
CA PHE A 134 -7.92 13.35 -34.25
C PHE A 134 -8.53 14.74 -34.02
N LEU A 135 -7.73 15.81 -34.17
CA LEU A 135 -8.15 17.17 -33.82
C LEU A 135 -7.55 18.20 -34.78
N LYS A 136 -8.40 19.00 -35.41
CA LYS A 136 -8.01 20.21 -36.11
C LYS A 136 -9.08 21.27 -35.88
N GLY A 137 -8.71 22.41 -35.32
CA GLY A 137 -9.66 23.47 -34.99
C GLY A 137 -9.00 24.79 -34.61
N THR A 138 -9.81 25.81 -34.40
CA THR A 138 -9.38 27.16 -34.00
C THR A 138 -10.20 27.68 -32.84
N GLY A 139 -9.66 28.67 -32.12
CA GLY A 139 -10.32 29.35 -31.00
C GLY A 139 -9.73 29.01 -29.63
N LYS A 140 -10.20 29.70 -28.58
CA LYS A 140 -9.71 29.52 -27.20
C LYS A 140 -10.00 28.15 -26.61
N SER A 141 -11.00 27.44 -27.15
CA SER A 141 -11.34 26.08 -26.78
C SER A 141 -11.74 25.26 -28.00
N VAL A 142 -11.47 23.96 -27.97
CA VAL A 142 -11.86 23.03 -29.04
C VAL A 142 -12.36 21.71 -28.48
N LYS A 143 -13.44 21.17 -29.05
CA LYS A 143 -13.96 19.84 -28.73
C LYS A 143 -13.16 18.78 -29.49
N MET A 144 -12.79 17.69 -28.82
CA MET A 144 -12.14 16.53 -29.44
C MET A 144 -12.78 15.23 -28.94
N THR A 145 -12.90 14.24 -29.83
CA THR A 145 -13.32 12.88 -29.46
C THR A 145 -12.28 11.88 -29.98
N PRO A 146 -11.39 11.35 -29.12
CA PRO A 146 -10.41 10.34 -29.53
C PRO A 146 -11.08 9.07 -30.06
N LYS A 147 -10.53 8.47 -31.12
CA LYS A 147 -11.09 7.26 -31.76
C LYS A 147 -10.27 5.99 -31.55
N VAL A 148 -9.03 6.15 -31.09
CA VAL A 148 -8.07 5.07 -30.86
C VAL A 148 -7.29 5.34 -29.58
N ALA A 149 -6.91 4.29 -28.87
CA ALA A 149 -6.09 4.40 -27.66
C ALA A 149 -4.62 4.59 -28.01
N GLY A 150 -3.86 5.17 -27.08
CA GLY A 150 -2.43 5.43 -27.24
C GLY A 150 -2.02 6.83 -26.77
N LYS A 151 -0.76 7.16 -27.00
CA LYS A 151 -0.16 8.44 -26.61
C LYS A 151 -0.11 9.37 -27.80
N PHE A 152 -0.77 10.53 -27.70
CA PHE A 152 -0.89 11.48 -28.81
C PHE A 152 -0.38 12.85 -28.41
N ASN A 153 0.33 13.51 -29.32
CA ASN A 153 0.77 14.88 -29.11
C ASN A 153 -0.33 15.86 -29.54
N VAL A 154 -0.82 16.68 -28.60
CA VAL A 154 -1.74 17.79 -28.86
C VAL A 154 -0.95 19.08 -28.84
N THR A 155 -0.99 19.81 -29.95
CA THR A 155 -0.29 21.09 -30.11
C THR A 155 -1.30 22.22 -30.19
N CYS A 156 -1.01 23.32 -29.49
CA CYS A 156 -1.79 24.54 -29.50
C CYS A 156 -0.86 25.75 -29.64
N LYS A 157 -1.11 26.61 -30.63
CA LYS A 157 -0.26 27.76 -30.94
C LYS A 157 -1.05 28.94 -31.49
N ILE A 158 -0.50 30.14 -31.39
CA ILE A 158 -1.03 31.31 -32.09
C ILE A 158 -0.34 31.44 -33.46
N ASN A 159 -1.10 31.53 -34.55
CA ASN A 159 -0.60 31.68 -35.91
C ASN A 159 0.54 30.69 -36.26
N SER A 160 1.74 31.21 -36.54
CA SER A 160 2.93 30.43 -36.89
C SER A 160 3.93 30.28 -35.73
N GLU A 161 3.57 30.66 -34.52
CA GLU A 161 4.45 30.57 -33.34
C GLU A 161 4.69 29.11 -32.92
N THR A 162 5.59 28.91 -31.95
CA THR A 162 5.99 27.57 -31.51
C THR A 162 4.86 26.88 -30.76
N GLY A 163 4.15 27.63 -29.93
CA GLY A 163 3.08 27.17 -29.06
C GLY A 163 3.54 26.23 -27.96
N VAL A 164 2.58 25.44 -27.50
CA VAL A 164 2.78 24.38 -26.52
C VAL A 164 2.31 23.06 -27.10
N SER A 165 3.10 22.02 -26.85
CA SER A 165 2.78 20.63 -27.19
C SER A 165 2.71 19.81 -25.90
N LYS A 166 1.63 19.03 -25.74
CA LYS A 166 1.44 18.14 -24.60
C LYS A 166 1.05 16.76 -25.11
N TYR A 167 1.78 15.74 -24.64
CA TYR A 167 1.35 14.37 -24.83
C TYR A 167 0.17 14.04 -23.92
N ILE A 168 -0.85 13.43 -24.50
CA ILE A 168 -2.04 12.94 -23.80
C ILE A 168 -2.15 11.44 -23.99
N ASP A 169 -2.45 10.72 -22.92
CA ASP A 169 -2.70 9.30 -22.95
C ASP A 169 -4.21 9.08 -23.10
N VAL A 170 -4.60 8.45 -24.20
CA VAL A 170 -5.98 8.08 -24.48
C VAL A 170 -6.18 6.62 -24.12
N LEU A 171 -7.05 6.37 -23.14
CA LEU A 171 -7.33 5.03 -22.62
C LEU A 171 -8.63 4.45 -23.18
N VAL A 172 -8.79 3.13 -23.15
CA VAL A 172 -10.07 2.47 -23.40
C VAL A 172 -10.78 2.28 -22.08
N ALA A 173 -12.00 2.82 -21.96
CA ALA A 173 -12.90 2.52 -20.86
C ALA A 173 -13.77 1.32 -21.21
N LYS A 174 -13.83 0.33 -20.32
CA LYS A 174 -14.55 -0.92 -20.57
C LYS A 174 -15.07 -1.54 -19.29
N ILE A 175 -16.31 -2.02 -19.30
CA ILE A 175 -16.84 -2.90 -18.27
C ILE A 175 -16.32 -4.32 -18.51
N THR A 176 -15.72 -4.93 -17.50
CA THR A 176 -15.02 -6.21 -17.64
C THR A 176 -15.81 -7.37 -17.06
N LYS A 177 -16.31 -7.24 -15.83
CA LYS A 177 -17.02 -8.31 -15.11
C LYS A 177 -17.91 -7.80 -14.00
N GLY A 178 -18.77 -8.66 -13.46
CA GLY A 178 -19.62 -8.37 -12.32
C GLY A 178 -20.28 -9.62 -11.73
N PHE A 179 -20.89 -9.47 -10.58
CA PHE A 179 -21.55 -10.55 -9.83
C PHE A 179 -22.56 -9.99 -8.83
N TRP A 180 -23.46 -10.85 -8.34
CA TRP A 180 -24.42 -10.52 -7.29
C TRP A 180 -23.85 -10.85 -5.92
N ASN A 181 -24.07 -10.00 -4.93
CA ASN A 181 -23.59 -10.21 -3.58
C ASN A 181 -24.59 -9.79 -2.50
N ASP A 182 -24.41 -10.34 -1.31
CA ASP A 182 -25.02 -9.83 -0.08
C ASP A 182 -24.27 -8.58 0.45
N PHE A 183 -24.77 -7.96 1.51
CA PHE A 183 -24.15 -6.74 2.05
C PHE A 183 -22.80 -7.00 2.72
N GLY A 184 -22.48 -8.26 3.03
CA GLY A 184 -21.17 -8.70 3.52
C GLY A 184 -20.12 -8.76 2.42
N GLY A 185 -20.52 -8.77 1.15
CA GLY A 185 -19.63 -8.90 -0.01
C GLY A 185 -19.42 -10.35 -0.45
N SER A 186 -20.16 -11.32 0.10
CA SER A 186 -20.12 -12.70 -0.39
C SER A 186 -20.99 -12.81 -1.64
N GLU A 187 -20.54 -13.59 -2.62
CA GLU A 187 -21.36 -13.90 -3.79
C GLU A 187 -22.63 -14.65 -3.38
N ILE A 188 -23.73 -14.30 -4.06
CA ILE A 188 -25.01 -15.00 -3.94
C ILE A 188 -25.46 -15.46 -5.32
N SER A 189 -26.01 -16.68 -5.36
CA SER A 189 -26.60 -17.27 -6.56
C SER A 189 -28.12 -17.35 -6.48
N GLN A 190 -28.68 -17.17 -5.28
CA GLN A 190 -30.10 -17.27 -5.01
C GLN A 190 -30.59 -16.15 -4.09
N ALA A 191 -31.80 -15.67 -4.33
CA ALA A 191 -32.48 -14.70 -3.49
C ALA A 191 -34.00 -14.93 -3.51
N SER A 192 -34.72 -14.31 -2.57
CA SER A 192 -36.18 -14.29 -2.56
C SER A 192 -36.74 -12.95 -2.99
N TRP A 193 -37.97 -12.97 -3.52
CA TRP A 193 -38.73 -11.74 -3.72
C TRP A 193 -38.87 -10.98 -2.39
N GLY A 194 -38.67 -9.66 -2.44
CA GLY A 194 -38.62 -8.75 -1.30
C GLY A 194 -37.24 -8.58 -0.64
N GLN A 195 -36.21 -9.34 -1.04
CA GLN A 195 -34.85 -9.14 -0.53
C GLN A 195 -34.14 -7.97 -1.22
N GLN A 196 -33.21 -7.33 -0.50
CA GLN A 196 -32.29 -6.35 -1.07
C GLN A 196 -30.92 -6.99 -1.30
N VAL A 197 -30.42 -6.88 -2.52
CA VAL A 197 -29.14 -7.45 -2.94
C VAL A 197 -28.28 -6.40 -3.59
N ASP A 198 -26.97 -6.62 -3.63
CA ASP A 198 -26.05 -5.74 -4.33
C ASP A 198 -25.61 -6.40 -5.65
N PHE A 199 -25.47 -5.60 -6.72
CA PHE A 199 -24.77 -6.00 -7.93
C PHE A 199 -23.46 -5.23 -8.04
N CYS A 200 -22.36 -5.96 -8.13
CA CYS A 200 -21.01 -5.43 -8.20
C CYS A 200 -20.50 -5.46 -9.64
N ILE A 201 -20.00 -4.34 -10.15
CA ILE A 201 -19.43 -4.20 -11.49
C ILE A 201 -17.98 -3.73 -11.41
N ARG A 202 -17.11 -4.36 -12.20
CA ARG A 202 -15.73 -3.94 -12.40
C ARG A 202 -15.51 -3.52 -13.84
N GLY A 203 -14.68 -2.51 -14.01
CA GLY A 203 -14.24 -2.04 -15.32
C GLY A 203 -12.79 -1.61 -15.32
N GLU A 204 -12.25 -1.43 -16.51
CA GLU A 204 -10.94 -0.84 -16.78
C GLU A 204 -11.14 0.60 -17.23
N ASN A 205 -10.44 1.54 -16.61
CA ASN A 205 -10.47 2.97 -16.88
C ASN A 205 -11.89 3.57 -16.84
N VAL A 206 -12.76 3.04 -15.99
CA VAL A 206 -14.14 3.55 -15.79
C VAL A 206 -14.28 4.47 -14.58
N GLU A 207 -13.18 4.75 -13.87
CA GLU A 207 -13.18 5.64 -12.71
C GLU A 207 -13.80 7.01 -13.04
N GLY A 208 -14.79 7.39 -12.24
CA GLY A 208 -15.54 8.64 -12.39
C GLY A 208 -16.47 8.69 -13.60
N GLU A 209 -16.58 7.60 -14.39
CA GLU A 209 -17.49 7.52 -15.52
C GLU A 209 -18.87 7.05 -15.08
N GLU A 210 -19.91 7.59 -15.72
CA GLU A 210 -21.27 7.13 -15.51
C GLU A 210 -21.53 5.84 -16.29
N ILE A 211 -22.05 4.84 -15.59
CA ILE A 211 -22.42 3.53 -16.13
C ILE A 211 -23.93 3.37 -15.95
N GLU A 212 -24.64 3.19 -17.05
CA GLU A 212 -26.05 2.84 -17.04
C GLU A 212 -26.19 1.32 -16.91
N LEU A 213 -26.87 0.86 -15.86
CA LEU A 213 -27.09 -0.54 -15.51
C LEU A 213 -28.55 -0.93 -15.76
N HIS A 214 -28.78 -2.02 -16.49
CA HIS A 214 -30.11 -2.59 -16.75
C HIS A 214 -30.18 -4.06 -16.29
N ILE A 215 -31.26 -4.42 -15.59
CA ILE A 215 -31.55 -5.79 -15.13
C ILE A 215 -32.63 -6.39 -16.04
N TYR A 216 -32.46 -7.64 -16.46
CA TYR A 216 -33.39 -8.36 -17.36
C TYR A 216 -33.43 -9.87 -17.05
N ASP A 217 -34.43 -10.59 -17.55
CA ASP A 217 -34.65 -12.03 -17.34
C ASP A 217 -34.36 -12.90 -18.59
N ASP A 218 -34.38 -14.22 -18.43
CA ASP A 218 -34.06 -15.21 -19.48
C ASP A 218 -35.22 -15.51 -20.45
N ASP A 219 -36.42 -14.96 -20.20
CA ASP A 219 -37.65 -15.29 -20.94
C ASP A 219 -37.65 -14.65 -22.33
N SER A 220 -36.77 -15.16 -23.19
CA SER A 220 -36.81 -15.01 -24.63
C SER A 220 -37.13 -16.37 -25.25
N LYS A 221 -38.37 -16.53 -25.74
CA LYS A 221 -38.58 -17.32 -26.95
C LYS A 221 -38.69 -16.38 -28.14
N PRO A 222 -38.12 -16.76 -29.30
CA PRO A 222 -37.91 -15.90 -30.44
C PRO A 222 -39.20 -15.80 -31.24
N PHE A 223 -40.00 -14.76 -31.01
CA PHE A 223 -40.99 -14.34 -31.98
C PHE A 223 -40.88 -12.83 -32.15
N ASP A 224 -40.21 -12.50 -33.24
CA ASP A 224 -40.29 -11.30 -34.07
C ASP A 224 -40.16 -9.91 -33.42
N ASP A 225 -39.23 -9.18 -34.01
CA ASP A 225 -39.11 -7.73 -34.10
C ASP A 225 -38.90 -6.92 -32.82
N ASP A 226 -37.66 -6.45 -32.67
CA ASP A 226 -37.27 -5.09 -32.27
C ASP A 226 -37.75 -4.52 -30.93
N ASP A 227 -38.45 -5.27 -30.08
CA ASP A 227 -38.90 -4.77 -28.78
C ASP A 227 -38.11 -5.30 -27.59
N PHE A 228 -37.53 -4.34 -26.88
CA PHE A 228 -36.81 -4.41 -25.61
C PHE A 228 -37.69 -4.91 -24.43
N ALA A 229 -38.43 -6.00 -24.59
CA ALA A 229 -39.16 -6.65 -23.51
C ALA A 229 -38.13 -7.43 -22.66
N TYR A 230 -37.55 -6.97 -21.55
CA TYR A 230 -38.08 -6.14 -20.47
C TYR A 230 -37.00 -5.20 -19.88
N SER A 231 -36.32 -4.40 -20.71
CA SER A 231 -35.42 -3.37 -20.18
C SER A 231 -36.23 -2.17 -19.69
N ASN A 232 -36.73 -2.24 -18.46
CA ASN A 232 -37.49 -1.15 -17.88
C ASN A 232 -36.59 0.08 -17.70
N LYS A 233 -36.84 1.14 -18.45
CA LYS A 233 -36.30 2.49 -18.17
C LYS A 233 -36.48 2.94 -16.71
N GLU A 234 -37.40 2.34 -15.96
CA GLU A 234 -37.64 2.61 -14.53
C GLU A 234 -36.63 1.93 -13.57
N ILE A 235 -35.98 0.85 -14.03
CA ILE A 235 -34.96 0.08 -13.28
C ILE A 235 -33.54 0.42 -13.80
N SER A 236 -33.43 1.29 -14.80
CA SER A 236 -32.12 1.83 -15.16
C SER A 236 -31.58 2.69 -14.04
N ARG A 237 -30.30 2.49 -13.74
CA ARG A 237 -29.60 3.21 -12.69
C ARG A 237 -28.26 3.65 -13.22
N ILE A 238 -27.96 4.92 -13.00
CA ILE A 238 -26.64 5.47 -13.27
C ILE A 238 -25.81 5.23 -12.01
N ILE A 239 -24.72 4.51 -12.17
CA ILE A 239 -23.71 4.33 -11.14
C ILE A 239 -22.39 4.95 -11.59
N LEU A 240 -21.58 5.38 -10.65
CA LEU A 240 -20.24 5.86 -10.93
C LEU A 240 -19.25 4.70 -10.92
N GLY A 241 -18.50 4.58 -12.01
CA GLY A 241 -17.42 3.63 -12.13
C GLY A 241 -16.34 3.91 -11.10
N SER A 242 -15.87 2.83 -10.48
CA SER A 242 -14.81 2.84 -9.49
C SER A 242 -13.46 2.58 -10.17
N ASN A 243 -12.38 2.73 -9.41
CA ASN A 243 -11.01 2.48 -9.85
C ASN A 243 -10.85 1.03 -10.31
N ASN A 244 -9.82 0.75 -11.13
CA ASN A 244 -9.63 -0.54 -11.80
C ASN A 244 -9.61 -1.76 -10.86
N ASP A 245 -9.32 -1.56 -9.57
CA ASP A 245 -9.21 -2.61 -8.55
C ASP A 245 -10.43 -2.72 -7.65
N LYS A 246 -11.45 -1.88 -7.86
CA LYS A 246 -12.68 -1.84 -7.05
C LYS A 246 -13.89 -2.23 -7.88
N TYR A 247 -14.91 -2.72 -7.17
CA TYR A 247 -16.24 -2.88 -7.75
C TYR A 247 -17.07 -1.64 -7.44
N SER A 248 -17.79 -1.16 -8.45
CA SER A 248 -18.92 -0.27 -8.28
C SER A 248 -20.12 -1.10 -7.88
N THR A 249 -20.74 -0.74 -6.76
CA THR A 249 -21.84 -1.52 -6.19
C THR A 249 -23.15 -0.77 -6.33
N HIS A 250 -24.20 -1.50 -6.71
CA HIS A 250 -25.56 -0.98 -6.77
C HIS A 250 -26.53 -1.85 -5.97
N ARG A 251 -27.28 -1.24 -5.06
CA ARG A 251 -28.30 -1.92 -4.27
C ARG A 251 -29.63 -2.00 -5.00
N ILE A 252 -30.18 -3.20 -5.05
CA ILE A 252 -31.37 -3.56 -5.79
C ILE A 252 -32.36 -4.22 -4.83
N GLU A 253 -33.56 -3.69 -4.76
CA GLU A 253 -34.69 -4.35 -4.10
C GLU A 253 -35.40 -5.25 -5.10
N LEU A 254 -35.47 -6.56 -4.79
CA LEU A 254 -36.18 -7.56 -5.59
C LEU A 254 -37.70 -7.48 -5.32
N GLY A 255 -38.27 -6.30 -5.52
CA GLY A 255 -39.68 -6.02 -5.21
C GLY A 255 -40.66 -6.52 -6.28
N ASN A 256 -41.95 -6.27 -6.04
CA ASN A 256 -43.04 -6.65 -6.94
C ASN A 256 -42.87 -6.04 -8.35
N SER A 257 -42.25 -4.87 -8.48
CA SER A 257 -42.01 -4.23 -9.78
C SER A 257 -41.10 -5.05 -10.70
N ILE A 258 -40.09 -5.73 -10.13
CA ILE A 258 -39.23 -6.66 -10.87
C ILE A 258 -39.98 -7.97 -11.08
N LYS A 259 -40.66 -8.49 -10.04
CA LYS A 259 -41.40 -9.74 -10.08
C LYS A 259 -42.49 -9.76 -11.16
N ASP A 260 -43.43 -8.82 -11.10
CA ASP A 260 -44.62 -8.76 -11.97
C ASP A 260 -44.25 -8.64 -13.46
N ARG A 261 -43.03 -8.17 -13.75
CA ARG A 261 -42.52 -7.99 -15.11
C ARG A 261 -41.62 -9.12 -15.59
N THR A 262 -41.14 -9.99 -14.70
CA THR A 262 -40.20 -11.07 -15.04
C THR A 262 -40.75 -12.48 -14.78
N THR A 263 -41.87 -12.60 -14.06
CA THR A 263 -42.53 -13.90 -13.86
C THR A 263 -43.58 -14.14 -14.95
N HIS A 264 -43.32 -15.09 -15.86
CA HIS A 264 -44.41 -15.76 -16.57
C HIS A 264 -45.27 -16.54 -15.56
N ILE A 265 -46.60 -16.57 -15.76
CA ILE A 265 -47.60 -17.26 -14.89
C ILE A 265 -47.25 -18.73 -14.54
N ALA A 266 -46.30 -19.36 -15.23
CA ALA A 266 -45.97 -20.77 -15.09
C ALA A 266 -44.74 -21.09 -14.20
N SER A 267 -43.92 -20.13 -13.77
CA SER A 267 -42.72 -20.40 -12.93
C SER A 267 -42.59 -19.42 -11.77
N ASP A 268 -42.46 -19.95 -10.55
CA ASP A 268 -42.14 -19.17 -9.34
C ASP A 268 -40.64 -18.79 -9.24
N GLU A 269 -39.81 -19.28 -10.17
CA GLU A 269 -38.37 -19.03 -10.26
C GLU A 269 -38.02 -18.23 -11.53
N VAL A 270 -37.22 -17.18 -11.35
CA VAL A 270 -36.74 -16.28 -12.41
C VAL A 270 -35.22 -16.15 -12.33
N LYS A 271 -34.54 -16.06 -13.47
CA LYS A 271 -33.10 -15.77 -13.54
C LYS A 271 -32.85 -14.35 -13.99
N LEU A 272 -32.22 -13.54 -13.15
CA LEU A 272 -31.90 -12.14 -13.45
C LEU A 272 -30.46 -11.98 -13.91
N TYR A 273 -30.28 -11.24 -15.00
CA TYR A 273 -29.02 -10.89 -15.62
C TYR A 273 -28.83 -9.37 -15.65
N VAL A 274 -27.60 -8.91 -15.92
CA VAL A 274 -27.28 -7.48 -15.98
C VAL A 274 -26.54 -7.13 -17.28
N LYS A 275 -27.01 -6.05 -17.92
CA LYS A 275 -26.34 -5.38 -19.04
C LYS A 275 -25.93 -3.97 -18.62
N THR A 276 -24.83 -3.49 -19.18
CA THR A 276 -24.31 -2.15 -18.88
C THR A 276 -23.91 -1.38 -20.14
N LYS A 277 -23.91 -0.06 -20.02
CA LYS A 277 -23.46 0.88 -21.05
C LYS A 277 -22.74 2.06 -20.39
N LEU A 278 -21.63 2.51 -21.00
CA LEU A 278 -20.95 3.74 -20.58
C LEU A 278 -21.68 4.98 -21.13
N VAL A 279 -22.02 5.91 -20.24
CA VAL A 279 -22.77 7.14 -20.58
C VAL A 279 -21.80 8.22 -21.08
N GLY A 280 -22.21 8.97 -22.10
CA GLY A 280 -21.39 10.04 -22.68
C GLY A 280 -20.31 9.59 -23.67
N PHE A 281 -20.26 8.28 -23.99
CA PHE A 281 -19.38 7.71 -25.02
C PHE A 281 -20.12 7.56 -26.35
N GLU A 282 -19.50 8.00 -27.44
CA GLU A 282 -19.99 7.77 -28.80
C GLU A 282 -20.01 6.26 -29.11
N ASN A 283 -21.09 5.81 -29.76
CA ASN A 283 -21.32 4.40 -30.13
C ASN A 283 -21.41 3.42 -28.93
N ALA A 284 -21.57 3.89 -27.70
CA ALA A 284 -21.80 3.01 -26.56
C ALA A 284 -23.17 2.33 -26.65
N SER A 285 -23.17 1.00 -26.65
CA SER A 285 -24.36 0.14 -26.61
C SER A 285 -24.36 -0.70 -25.33
N PHE A 286 -25.53 -1.27 -25.01
CA PHE A 286 -25.64 -2.21 -23.89
C PHE A 286 -24.92 -3.51 -24.20
N THR A 287 -24.14 -3.98 -23.23
CA THR A 287 -23.41 -5.24 -23.31
C THR A 287 -23.63 -6.07 -22.06
N ASP A 288 -23.66 -7.40 -22.21
CA ASP A 288 -23.77 -8.33 -21.09
C ASP A 288 -22.54 -8.22 -20.19
N VAL A 289 -22.79 -8.11 -18.88
CA VAL A 289 -21.72 -8.15 -17.89
C VAL A 289 -21.26 -9.60 -17.75
N LYS A 290 -19.97 -9.84 -17.98
CA LYS A 290 -19.38 -11.18 -17.77
C LYS A 290 -19.34 -11.50 -16.28
N ALA A 291 -19.60 -12.75 -15.91
CA ALA A 291 -19.45 -13.19 -14.52
C ALA A 291 -17.98 -13.11 -14.07
N VAL A 292 -17.77 -12.88 -12.78
CA VAL A 292 -16.46 -13.12 -12.17
C VAL A 292 -16.16 -14.62 -12.21
N GLU A 293 -14.89 -14.99 -12.37
CA GLU A 293 -14.50 -16.41 -12.35
C GLU A 293 -14.89 -17.05 -11.01
N GLY A 294 -15.59 -18.19 -11.07
CA GLY A 294 -16.11 -18.87 -9.89
C GLY A 294 -17.47 -18.37 -9.37
N THR A 295 -18.10 -17.37 -10.00
CA THR A 295 -19.44 -16.88 -9.62
C THR A 295 -20.52 -17.22 -10.64
N HIS A 296 -21.79 -17.10 -10.24
CA HIS A 296 -22.91 -17.28 -11.15
C HIS A 296 -23.11 -16.06 -12.06
N LYS A 297 -23.49 -16.32 -13.31
CA LYS A 297 -23.80 -15.26 -14.30
C LYS A 297 -25.14 -14.55 -13.99
N HIS A 298 -26.07 -15.27 -13.37
CA HIS A 298 -27.40 -14.78 -13.04
C HIS A 298 -27.68 -14.95 -11.55
N LEU A 299 -28.63 -14.16 -11.04
CA LEU A 299 -29.25 -14.38 -9.75
C LEU A 299 -30.55 -15.15 -9.95
N THR A 300 -30.69 -16.30 -9.32
CA THR A 300 -31.96 -17.03 -9.30
C THR A 300 -32.86 -16.46 -8.20
N VAL A 301 -34.03 -15.92 -8.56
CA VAL A 301 -34.98 -15.33 -7.62
C VAL A 301 -36.25 -16.16 -7.57
N ASN A 302 -36.65 -16.64 -6.40
CA ASN A 302 -37.86 -17.45 -6.23
C ASN A 302 -38.55 -17.23 -4.87
N SER A 303 -39.63 -17.96 -4.60
CA SER A 303 -40.34 -17.90 -3.30
C SER A 303 -40.07 -19.11 -2.40
N LYS A 304 -39.13 -19.99 -2.79
CA LYS A 304 -38.76 -21.19 -2.02
C LYS A 304 -38.02 -20.75 -0.77
N LYS A 305 -38.38 -21.31 0.38
CA LYS A 305 -37.73 -21.02 1.67
C LYS A 305 -36.64 -22.05 1.94
N GLU A 306 -35.38 -21.66 1.83
CA GLU A 306 -34.25 -22.54 2.03
C GLU A 306 -33.02 -21.80 2.58
N VAL A 307 -32.07 -22.60 3.06
CA VAL A 307 -30.72 -22.15 3.42
C VAL A 307 -29.75 -22.88 2.51
N TYR A 308 -29.12 -22.16 1.58
CA TYR A 308 -28.33 -22.76 0.51
C TYR A 308 -26.81 -22.67 0.74
N ARG A 309 -26.37 -21.84 1.68
CA ARG A 309 -24.98 -21.71 2.10
C ARG A 309 -24.90 -21.39 3.58
N ALA A 310 -23.96 -22.00 4.28
CA ALA A 310 -23.58 -21.61 5.63
C ALA A 310 -22.07 -21.76 5.83
N ILE A 311 -21.48 -20.98 6.71
CA ILE A 311 -20.11 -21.17 7.21
C ILE A 311 -20.06 -20.88 8.71
N ILE A 312 -19.09 -21.48 9.40
CA ILE A 312 -18.67 -21.04 10.73
C ILE A 312 -17.40 -20.20 10.54
N GLY A 313 -17.43 -18.92 10.93
CA GLY A 313 -16.37 -18.00 10.58
C GLY A 313 -16.56 -16.58 11.09
N ASP A 314 -16.12 -15.62 10.28
CA ASP A 314 -16.28 -14.20 10.54
C ASP A 314 -17.75 -13.77 10.48
N LYS A 315 -18.05 -12.67 11.18
CA LYS A 315 -19.42 -12.14 11.28
C LYS A 315 -20.00 -11.73 9.91
N ASP A 316 -19.16 -11.37 8.95
CA ASP A 316 -19.55 -10.91 7.62
C ASP A 316 -19.54 -12.01 6.54
N GLY A 317 -19.23 -13.25 6.92
CA GLY A 317 -19.26 -14.40 6.01
C GLY A 317 -18.08 -14.48 5.04
N ARG A 318 -17.05 -13.62 5.16
CA ARG A 318 -15.91 -13.54 4.22
C ARG A 318 -14.85 -14.61 4.43
N ALA A 319 -14.70 -15.11 5.65
CA ALA A 319 -13.77 -16.18 5.95
C ALA A 319 -14.40 -17.21 6.90
N SER A 320 -14.16 -18.49 6.62
CA SER A 320 -14.43 -19.57 7.57
C SER A 320 -13.29 -19.67 8.58
N HIS A 321 -13.62 -20.03 9.81
CA HIS A 321 -12.59 -20.36 10.80
C HIS A 321 -12.27 -21.84 10.71
N ASN A 322 -10.99 -22.18 10.58
CA ASN A 322 -10.51 -23.56 10.59
C ASN A 322 -8.99 -23.58 10.85
N PRO A 323 -8.50 -23.92 12.07
CA PRO A 323 -9.22 -24.35 13.28
C PRO A 323 -9.72 -23.20 14.18
N VAL A 324 -10.50 -23.52 15.22
CA VAL A 324 -10.95 -22.58 16.29
C VAL A 324 -10.48 -23.01 17.67
N ASP A 325 -10.20 -22.04 18.56
CA ASP A 325 -9.94 -22.24 20.00
C ASP A 325 -11.16 -21.75 20.81
N TYR A 326 -11.31 -22.20 22.06
CA TYR A 326 -12.39 -21.87 22.98
C TYR A 326 -12.54 -20.38 23.28
N ASP A 327 -11.48 -19.59 23.11
CA ASP A 327 -11.47 -18.14 23.34
C ASP A 327 -11.71 -17.33 22.04
N MET A 328 -11.77 -17.99 20.87
CA MET A 328 -12.04 -17.34 19.60
C MET A 328 -13.54 -17.06 19.47
N LYS A 329 -13.91 -15.85 19.00
CA LYS A 329 -15.30 -15.57 18.62
C LYS A 329 -15.55 -16.10 17.22
N SER A 330 -16.63 -16.85 17.03
CA SER A 330 -17.04 -17.35 15.71
C SER A 330 -18.52 -17.08 15.50
N PHE A 331 -18.94 -17.02 14.24
CA PHE A 331 -20.31 -16.80 13.85
C PHE A 331 -20.75 -17.88 12.87
N VAL A 332 -21.99 -18.33 12.98
CA VAL A 332 -22.65 -18.99 11.85
C VAL A 332 -23.18 -17.90 10.96
N TYR A 333 -22.64 -17.83 9.74
CA TYR A 333 -23.12 -16.95 8.68
C TYR A 333 -23.80 -17.82 7.62
N ALA A 334 -25.08 -17.57 7.35
CA ALA A 334 -25.83 -18.33 6.36
C ALA A 334 -26.58 -17.42 5.39
N ASN A 335 -26.56 -17.78 4.11
CA ASN A 335 -27.37 -17.14 3.08
C ASN A 335 -28.68 -17.92 2.91
N THR A 336 -29.79 -17.19 2.96
CA THR A 336 -31.14 -17.77 2.98
C THR A 336 -32.07 -17.03 2.03
N THR A 337 -33.14 -17.70 1.62
CA THR A 337 -34.24 -17.11 0.85
C THR A 337 -35.45 -16.78 1.75
N PHE A 338 -35.23 -16.66 3.07
CA PHE A 338 -36.28 -16.27 4.00
C PHE A 338 -36.48 -14.76 3.99
N ALA A 339 -37.71 -14.32 4.26
CA ALA A 339 -38.02 -12.91 4.38
C ALA A 339 -37.34 -12.29 5.62
N LYS A 340 -36.98 -11.01 5.51
CA LYS A 340 -36.49 -10.20 6.62
C LYS A 340 -37.37 -10.39 7.87
N GLY A 341 -36.75 -10.62 9.02
CA GLY A 341 -37.45 -10.80 10.29
C GLY A 341 -37.83 -12.25 10.60
N ALA A 342 -37.68 -13.18 9.65
CA ALA A 342 -37.85 -14.60 9.92
C ALA A 342 -36.86 -15.05 11.01
N LYS A 343 -37.36 -15.82 11.97
CA LYS A 343 -36.55 -16.39 13.05
C LYS A 343 -36.13 -17.80 12.67
N LEU A 344 -34.83 -18.05 12.70
CA LEU A 344 -34.24 -19.36 12.45
C LEU A 344 -33.43 -19.80 13.67
N THR A 345 -33.45 -21.10 13.95
CA THR A 345 -32.68 -21.68 15.04
C THR A 345 -31.42 -22.32 14.50
N VAL A 346 -30.26 -21.97 15.08
CA VAL A 346 -28.97 -22.58 14.76
C VAL A 346 -28.53 -23.43 15.93
N LYS A 347 -28.19 -24.69 15.66
CA LYS A 347 -27.64 -25.65 16.64
C LYS A 347 -26.29 -26.14 16.13
N ILE A 348 -25.27 -26.17 16.99
CA ILE A 348 -23.93 -26.69 16.65
C ILE A 348 -23.79 -28.11 17.18
N PHE A 349 -23.38 -29.04 16.32
CA PHE A 349 -23.22 -30.46 16.62
C PHE A 349 -21.77 -30.90 16.50
N GLU A 350 -21.28 -31.75 17.39
CA GLU A 350 -20.03 -32.49 17.19
C GLU A 350 -20.20 -33.58 16.13
N LYS A 351 -19.29 -33.65 15.17
CA LYS A 351 -19.23 -34.71 14.15
C LYS A 351 -18.76 -36.03 14.76
N LYS A 352 -19.71 -36.79 15.32
CA LYS A 352 -19.54 -38.18 15.76
C LYS A 352 -20.04 -39.12 14.65
N GLY A 353 -19.54 -40.36 14.59
CA GLY A 353 -19.92 -41.32 13.53
C GLY A 353 -21.44 -41.51 13.35
N LYS A 354 -21.84 -42.10 12.22
CA LYS A 354 -23.22 -42.17 11.63
C LYS A 354 -24.43 -42.49 12.56
N LEU A 355 -24.24 -42.87 13.82
CA LEU A 355 -25.32 -43.38 14.70
C LEU A 355 -25.37 -42.75 16.10
N THR A 356 -24.62 -41.68 16.38
CA THR A 356 -24.65 -41.01 17.70
C THR A 356 -24.95 -39.53 17.57
N LYS A 357 -26.16 -39.10 17.95
CA LYS A 357 -26.51 -37.67 18.08
C LYS A 357 -25.83 -37.10 19.32
N ASP A 358 -25.17 -35.95 19.16
CA ASP A 358 -24.44 -35.28 20.21
C ASP A 358 -25.39 -34.66 21.26
N PRO A 359 -25.36 -35.08 22.53
CA PRO A 359 -26.22 -34.50 23.57
C PRO A 359 -25.87 -33.03 23.91
N GLU A 360 -24.67 -32.56 23.54
CA GLU A 360 -24.20 -31.18 23.79
C GLU A 360 -24.77 -30.15 22.82
N ALA A 361 -25.47 -30.55 21.74
CA ALA A 361 -26.04 -29.63 20.76
C ALA A 361 -27.07 -28.63 21.34
N THR A 362 -27.66 -28.99 22.49
CA THR A 362 -28.56 -28.12 23.26
C THR A 362 -27.83 -26.93 23.90
N GLU A 363 -26.53 -27.04 24.17
CA GLU A 363 -25.74 -25.99 24.84
C GLU A 363 -25.31 -24.89 23.86
N LEU A 364 -25.11 -25.23 22.59
CA LEU A 364 -24.79 -24.31 21.50
C LEU A 364 -25.98 -24.06 20.57
N LYS A 365 -27.15 -23.78 21.18
CA LYS A 365 -28.34 -23.31 20.48
C LYS A 365 -28.38 -21.77 20.50
N SER A 366 -28.65 -21.18 19.35
CA SER A 366 -28.88 -19.75 19.18
C SER A 366 -30.08 -19.51 18.26
N GLU A 367 -30.77 -18.40 18.46
CA GLU A 367 -31.81 -17.91 17.54
C GLU A 367 -31.26 -16.70 16.80
N GLY A 368 -31.42 -16.69 15.48
CA GLY A 368 -31.05 -15.56 14.64
C GLY A 368 -32.25 -15.02 13.89
N ILE A 369 -32.14 -13.76 13.45
CA ILE A 369 -33.15 -13.07 12.66
C ILE A 369 -32.55 -12.82 11.28
N VAL A 370 -33.29 -13.20 10.24
CA VAL A 370 -32.89 -12.99 8.85
C VAL A 370 -32.92 -11.50 8.52
N ALA A 371 -31.82 -11.00 7.95
CA ALA A 371 -31.63 -9.61 7.56
C ALA A 371 -32.30 -9.28 6.21
N GLU A 372 -32.16 -8.02 5.77
CA GLU A 372 -32.76 -7.51 4.53
C GLU A 372 -32.19 -8.17 3.27
N ASP A 373 -30.93 -8.60 3.32
CA ASP A 373 -30.21 -9.30 2.26
C ASP A 373 -30.34 -10.83 2.34
N GLY A 374 -31.25 -11.33 3.19
CA GLY A 374 -31.46 -12.76 3.37
C GLY A 374 -30.40 -13.44 4.24
N THR A 375 -29.45 -12.70 4.82
CA THR A 375 -28.39 -13.27 5.67
C THR A 375 -28.90 -13.58 7.08
N LEU A 376 -28.41 -14.69 7.64
CA LEU A 376 -28.61 -15.08 9.03
C LEU A 376 -27.24 -15.12 9.72
N VAL A 377 -27.08 -14.37 10.81
CA VAL A 377 -25.83 -14.33 11.57
C VAL A 377 -26.09 -14.63 13.04
N THR A 378 -25.47 -15.66 13.58
CA THR A 378 -25.51 -15.99 15.02
C THR A 378 -24.13 -16.23 15.61
N GLU A 379 -23.87 -15.76 16.82
CA GLU A 379 -22.58 -15.99 17.51
C GLU A 379 -22.53 -17.42 18.07
N VAL A 380 -21.38 -18.07 17.92
CA VAL A 380 -21.07 -19.37 18.50
C VAL A 380 -20.24 -19.16 19.76
N ASP A 381 -20.79 -19.55 20.90
CA ASP A 381 -20.12 -19.47 22.20
C ASP A 381 -19.44 -20.80 22.54
N TRP A 382 -18.26 -21.04 21.95
CA TRP A 382 -17.43 -22.22 22.23
C TRP A 382 -17.13 -22.39 23.73
N GLY A 383 -17.27 -21.31 24.51
CA GLY A 383 -17.10 -21.28 25.95
C GLY A 383 -17.99 -22.28 26.70
N LYS A 384 -19.16 -22.61 26.15
CA LYS A 384 -20.16 -23.51 26.76
C LYS A 384 -19.80 -25.00 26.69
N LEU A 385 -18.97 -25.42 25.74
CA LEU A 385 -18.56 -26.82 25.57
C LEU A 385 -17.52 -27.26 26.63
N LYS A 386 -17.99 -27.51 27.85
CA LYS A 386 -17.12 -27.80 29.03
C LYS A 386 -16.39 -29.13 28.92
N ASP A 387 -17.03 -30.16 28.36
CA ASP A 387 -16.44 -31.50 28.26
C ASP A 387 -15.40 -31.58 27.13
N ALA A 388 -15.57 -30.82 26.06
CA ALA A 388 -14.55 -30.64 25.03
C ALA A 388 -13.27 -30.02 25.62
N LYS A 389 -13.41 -29.00 26.50
CA LYS A 389 -12.27 -28.35 27.19
C LYS A 389 -11.47 -29.32 28.06
N GLN A 390 -12.13 -30.28 28.70
CA GLN A 390 -11.50 -31.23 29.62
C GLN A 390 -10.81 -32.40 28.91
N ASN A 391 -11.37 -32.86 27.78
CA ASN A 391 -10.93 -34.08 27.12
C ASN A 391 -9.62 -33.98 26.31
N LYS A 392 -9.06 -32.77 26.16
CA LYS A 392 -7.78 -32.50 25.45
C LYS A 392 -7.67 -33.15 24.05
N LYS A 393 -8.79 -33.37 23.36
CA LYS A 393 -8.83 -33.88 21.98
C LYS A 393 -9.45 -32.86 21.03
N THR A 394 -8.88 -32.73 19.84
CA THR A 394 -9.50 -31.97 18.74
C THR A 394 -10.79 -32.65 18.32
N LYS A 395 -11.86 -31.87 18.21
CA LYS A 395 -13.20 -32.32 17.80
C LYS A 395 -13.72 -31.45 16.67
N THR A 396 -14.41 -32.04 15.69
CA THR A 396 -15.00 -31.29 14.58
C THR A 396 -16.45 -30.98 14.87
N TYR A 397 -16.87 -29.75 14.61
CA TYR A 397 -18.22 -29.25 14.82
C TYR A 397 -18.84 -28.76 13.51
N TYR A 398 -20.16 -28.78 13.40
CA TYR A 398 -20.90 -28.28 12.24
C TYR A 398 -22.25 -27.67 12.66
N PRO A 399 -22.82 -26.72 11.89
CA PRO A 399 -24.13 -26.16 12.18
C PRO A 399 -25.24 -26.98 11.52
N GLU A 400 -26.36 -27.13 12.24
CA GLU A 400 -27.67 -27.45 11.65
C GLU A 400 -28.60 -26.25 11.86
N ILE A 401 -29.38 -25.90 10.84
CA ILE A 401 -30.27 -24.75 10.85
C ILE A 401 -31.71 -25.22 10.69
N PHE A 402 -32.61 -24.69 11.52
CA PHE A 402 -34.01 -25.10 11.60
C PHE A 402 -34.95 -23.90 11.43
N ASP A 403 -36.13 -24.16 10.87
CA ASP A 403 -37.23 -23.20 10.85
C ASP A 403 -37.94 -23.10 12.23
N ALA A 404 -38.96 -22.24 12.31
CA ALA A 404 -39.76 -22.05 13.52
C ALA A 404 -40.61 -23.28 13.92
N ASN A 405 -40.76 -24.26 13.04
CA ASN A 405 -41.49 -25.52 13.28
C ASN A 405 -40.54 -26.69 13.58
N ASP A 406 -39.25 -26.41 13.85
CA ASP A 406 -38.19 -27.41 14.05
C ASP A 406 -37.95 -28.32 12.82
N ASN A 407 -38.33 -27.89 11.60
CA ASN A 407 -37.92 -28.59 10.38
C ASN A 407 -36.45 -28.25 10.06
N LEU A 408 -35.65 -29.27 9.76
CA LEU A 408 -34.25 -29.12 9.36
C LEU A 408 -34.14 -28.50 7.96
N LEU A 409 -33.45 -27.37 7.85
CA LEU A 409 -33.23 -26.62 6.61
C LEU A 409 -31.83 -26.85 6.00
N LEU A 410 -30.81 -27.01 6.85
CA LEU A 410 -29.43 -27.28 6.44
C LEU A 410 -28.75 -28.19 7.46
N ASP A 411 -28.06 -29.22 6.98
CA ASP A 411 -27.13 -30.05 7.75
C ASP A 411 -25.69 -29.79 7.28
N GLY A 412 -24.90 -29.11 8.11
CA GLY A 412 -23.53 -28.75 7.80
C GLY A 412 -22.55 -29.94 7.75
N SER A 413 -22.95 -31.13 8.17
CA SER A 413 -22.11 -32.35 8.09
C SER A 413 -22.19 -33.04 6.72
N GLU A 414 -23.31 -32.87 6.02
CA GLU A 414 -23.62 -33.45 4.71
C GLU A 414 -23.74 -32.38 3.61
N SER A 415 -23.61 -31.09 3.96
CA SER A 415 -23.69 -29.98 3.02
C SER A 415 -22.60 -30.03 1.95
N ASN A 416 -22.97 -29.66 0.72
CA ASN A 416 -22.03 -29.43 -0.38
C ASN A 416 -21.10 -28.22 -0.13
N THR A 417 -21.49 -27.32 0.78
CA THR A 417 -20.62 -26.27 1.31
C THR A 417 -19.93 -26.77 2.58
N LEU A 418 -18.61 -26.55 2.68
CA LEU A 418 -17.81 -27.07 3.79
C LEU A 418 -18.10 -26.26 5.07
N CYS A 419 -19.06 -26.72 5.87
CA CYS A 419 -19.54 -26.02 7.07
C CYS A 419 -18.93 -26.54 8.38
N THR A 420 -17.84 -27.32 8.30
CA THR A 420 -17.25 -27.99 9.48
C THR A 420 -16.03 -27.25 10.02
N VAL A 421 -15.89 -27.17 11.34
CA VAL A 421 -14.75 -26.53 12.01
C VAL A 421 -14.13 -27.41 13.10
N PRO A 422 -12.81 -27.62 13.13
CA PRO A 422 -12.13 -28.31 14.23
C PRO A 422 -11.86 -27.35 15.41
N LEU A 423 -12.38 -27.70 16.59
CA LEU A 423 -12.14 -27.06 17.88
C LEU A 423 -10.99 -27.77 18.61
N ILE A 424 -9.93 -27.03 18.94
CA ILE A 424 -8.70 -27.57 19.54
C ILE A 424 -8.59 -27.27 21.05
N PRO A 425 -8.00 -28.17 21.87
CA PRO A 425 -7.86 -27.94 23.31
C PRO A 425 -6.66 -27.11 23.76
N GLN A 426 -6.88 -26.23 24.74
CA GLN A 426 -5.81 -25.48 25.43
C GLN A 426 -4.85 -26.42 26.18
N SER A 427 -3.74 -26.81 25.52
CA SER A 427 -2.40 -27.01 26.10
C SER A 427 -1.33 -27.50 25.10
N ILE A 428 -1.53 -27.40 23.77
CA ILE A 428 -0.46 -27.61 22.76
C ILE A 428 -0.05 -26.30 22.06
N LEU A 429 -0.64 -25.15 22.42
CA LEU A 429 -0.23 -23.82 21.94
C LEU A 429 0.41 -23.01 23.08
N LYS A 430 1.63 -23.37 23.48
CA LYS A 430 2.56 -22.40 24.07
C LYS A 430 3.51 -21.97 22.96
N LYS A 431 3.36 -20.72 22.51
CA LYS A 431 4.29 -19.99 21.64
C LYS A 431 4.59 -20.67 20.30
N GLU A 432 3.71 -20.48 19.33
CA GLU A 432 4.11 -20.05 17.99
C GLU A 432 2.88 -19.54 17.23
N VAL A 433 3.14 -18.62 16.33
CA VAL A 433 2.23 -17.70 15.65
C VAL A 433 1.11 -18.44 14.89
N SER A 434 -0.08 -18.55 15.48
CA SER A 434 -1.28 -19.01 14.77
C SER A 434 -2.51 -18.17 15.14
N TYR A 435 -2.46 -16.90 14.77
CA TYR A 435 -3.63 -16.06 14.50
C TYR A 435 -3.40 -15.29 13.20
N VAL A 436 -3.09 -16.03 12.13
CA VAL A 436 -3.07 -15.52 10.76
C VAL A 436 -3.76 -16.55 9.87
N GLY A 437 -5.07 -16.68 10.04
CA GLY A 437 -5.86 -17.72 9.37
C GLY A 437 -7.34 -17.36 9.38
N ALA A 438 -7.65 -16.16 8.87
CA ALA A 438 -8.95 -15.72 8.37
C ALA A 438 -8.83 -14.23 7.99
N VAL A 439 -8.13 -13.94 6.88
CA VAL A 439 -8.36 -12.73 6.08
C VAL A 439 -8.18 -13.18 4.63
N THR A 440 -9.30 -13.50 3.98
CA THR A 440 -9.31 -13.71 2.53
C THR A 440 -9.48 -12.36 1.84
N ALA A 441 -8.64 -12.13 0.83
CA ALA A 441 -8.76 -11.17 -0.27
C ALA A 441 -8.88 -9.68 0.09
N GLY A 442 -7.76 -8.99 -0.07
CA GLY A 442 -7.71 -7.54 -0.18
C GLY A 442 -6.48 -6.94 0.47
N SER A 443 -5.27 -7.42 0.17
CA SER A 443 -4.16 -6.47 0.21
C SER A 443 -4.27 -5.62 -1.05
N GLU A 444 -5.13 -4.60 -0.96
CA GLU A 444 -4.73 -3.32 -1.54
C GLU A 444 -3.30 -3.10 -1.05
N VAL A 445 -2.34 -3.04 -1.98
CA VAL A 445 -1.20 -2.18 -1.75
C VAL A 445 -1.84 -0.80 -1.62
N VAL A 446 -2.03 -0.36 -0.37
CA VAL A 446 -2.18 1.06 -0.11
C VAL A 446 -0.86 1.64 -0.59
N HIS A 447 -0.86 2.11 -1.84
CA HIS A 447 0.13 3.09 -2.26
C HIS A 447 -0.09 4.26 -1.33
N LEU A 448 0.77 4.34 -0.32
CA LEU A 448 0.92 5.51 0.53
C LEU A 448 1.44 6.62 -0.36
N GLN A 449 0.51 7.24 -1.08
CA GLN A 449 0.79 8.39 -1.91
C GLN A 449 1.26 9.49 -0.97
N ASN A 450 2.40 10.12 -1.31
CA ASN A 450 2.63 11.46 -0.83
C ASN A 450 1.41 12.30 -1.25
N ASN A 451 0.73 12.89 -0.26
CA ASN A 451 -0.24 13.96 -0.46
C ASN A 451 0.31 14.96 -1.51
N GLU A 452 -0.57 15.57 -2.31
CA GLU A 452 -0.31 16.68 -3.25
C GLU A 452 0.63 17.79 -2.70
N ASN A 453 0.88 17.82 -1.39
CA ASN A 453 1.82 18.70 -0.67
C ASN A 453 3.26 18.15 -0.45
N GLY A 454 3.62 16.95 -0.90
CA GLY A 454 4.97 16.37 -0.76
C GLY A 454 5.34 15.90 0.67
N VAL A 455 4.34 15.51 1.48
CA VAL A 455 4.52 15.02 2.87
C VAL A 455 4.48 13.48 2.91
N CYS A 456 5.49 12.86 3.52
CA CYS A 456 5.53 11.40 3.68
C CYS A 456 4.52 10.90 4.72
N GLU A 457 3.57 10.07 4.28
CA GLU A 457 2.52 9.52 5.14
C GLU A 457 3.07 8.64 6.27
N CYS A 458 4.08 7.81 6.01
CA CYS A 458 4.69 6.99 7.05
C CYS A 458 5.31 7.80 8.18
N GLU A 459 6.01 8.89 7.82
CA GLU A 459 6.53 9.81 8.84
C GLU A 459 5.38 10.50 9.57
N ALA A 460 4.32 10.91 8.86
CA ALA A 460 3.14 11.49 9.48
C ALA A 460 2.49 10.53 10.50
N ARG A 461 2.37 9.23 10.20
CA ARG A 461 1.84 8.23 11.15
C ARG A 461 2.72 8.10 12.39
N VAL A 462 4.02 7.95 12.22
CA VAL A 462 4.95 7.80 13.34
C VAL A 462 4.96 9.06 14.21
N ARG A 463 4.97 10.24 13.60
CA ARG A 463 4.88 11.54 14.30
C ARG A 463 3.56 11.71 15.05
N ALA A 464 2.44 11.35 14.44
CA ALA A 464 1.13 11.38 15.07
C ALA A 464 1.05 10.42 16.26
N PHE A 465 1.61 9.22 16.13
CA PHE A 465 1.65 8.22 17.18
C PHE A 465 2.43 8.71 18.41
N ILE A 466 3.63 9.27 18.20
CA ILE A 466 4.45 9.78 19.32
C ILE A 466 3.85 11.06 19.93
N ARG A 467 3.08 11.88 19.18
CA ARG A 467 2.28 12.99 19.75
C ARG A 467 1.12 12.48 20.61
N MET A 468 0.41 11.47 20.15
CA MET A 468 -0.67 10.80 20.89
C MET A 468 -0.16 10.22 22.20
N LEU A 469 0.97 9.52 22.17
CA LEU A 469 1.62 8.95 23.34
C LEU A 469 1.86 10.00 24.44
N ARG A 470 2.34 11.19 24.05
CA ARG A 470 2.62 12.29 24.99
C ARG A 470 1.38 12.81 25.71
N VAL A 471 0.19 12.68 25.12
CA VAL A 471 -1.07 13.02 25.81
C VAL A 471 -1.30 12.07 26.99
N GLY A 472 -1.06 10.77 26.79
CA GLY A 472 -1.13 9.76 27.84
C GLY A 472 -0.09 9.97 28.93
N GLU A 473 1.13 10.34 28.54
CA GLU A 473 2.23 10.65 29.48
C GLU A 473 2.09 12.02 30.17
N GLY A 474 1.09 12.82 29.80
CA GLY A 474 0.85 14.14 30.42
C GLY A 474 1.88 15.21 30.03
N THR A 475 2.56 15.04 28.90
CA THR A 475 3.64 15.91 28.40
C THR A 475 3.32 16.50 27.03
N GLY A 476 2.19 16.12 26.42
CA GLY A 476 1.77 16.52 25.08
C GLY A 476 1.15 17.91 25.02
N GLU A 477 0.59 18.23 23.86
CA GLU A 477 -0.16 19.48 23.62
C GLU A 477 -1.56 19.45 24.25
N LEU A 478 -2.05 18.26 24.57
CA LEU A 478 -3.22 18.04 25.39
C LEU A 478 -2.80 17.29 26.65
N ILE A 479 -3.36 17.67 27.79
CA ILE A 479 -3.21 16.93 29.05
C ILE A 479 -4.57 16.65 29.67
N LYS A 480 -4.61 15.53 30.41
CA LYS A 480 -5.78 15.12 31.17
C LYS A 480 -6.04 16.12 32.31
N SER A 481 -7.26 16.64 32.35
CA SER A 481 -7.80 17.47 33.41
C SER A 481 -9.18 16.95 33.81
N SER A 482 -9.81 17.57 34.79
CA SER A 482 -11.15 17.21 35.25
C SER A 482 -12.05 18.42 35.31
N LYS A 483 -13.27 18.29 34.80
CA LYS A 483 -14.33 19.30 34.93
C LYS A 483 -15.49 18.69 35.70
N ILE A 484 -16.11 19.47 36.58
CA ILE A 484 -17.33 19.02 37.26
C ILE A 484 -18.51 19.26 36.32
N ASN A 485 -19.26 18.20 36.00
CA ASN A 485 -20.52 18.32 35.29
C ASN A 485 -21.51 19.10 36.17
N LYS A 486 -22.02 20.23 35.67
CA LYS A 486 -22.86 21.13 36.45
C LYS A 486 -24.20 20.50 36.84
N VAL A 487 -24.68 19.53 36.06
CA VAL A 487 -25.95 18.82 36.21
C VAL A 487 -25.79 17.59 37.09
N THR A 488 -24.89 16.66 36.73
CA THR A 488 -24.73 15.39 37.46
C THR A 488 -23.85 15.53 38.71
N LYS A 489 -23.11 16.63 38.86
CA LYS A 489 -22.08 16.85 39.88
C LYS A 489 -20.91 15.87 39.84
N GLU A 490 -20.84 15.03 38.81
CA GLU A 490 -19.75 14.07 38.62
C GLU A 490 -18.53 14.73 37.99
N LYS A 491 -17.34 14.17 38.27
CA LYS A 491 -16.09 14.60 37.64
C LYS A 491 -15.96 13.92 36.28
N GLU A 492 -15.96 14.72 35.23
CA GLU A 492 -15.69 14.28 33.88
C GLU A 492 -14.23 14.53 33.52
N VAL A 493 -13.63 13.57 32.82
CA VAL A 493 -12.31 13.74 32.24
C VAL A 493 -12.42 14.66 31.03
N VAL A 494 -11.61 15.71 31.00
CA VAL A 494 -11.49 16.62 29.86
C VAL A 494 -10.02 16.75 29.47
N TYR A 495 -9.74 17.06 28.21
CA TYR A 495 -8.40 17.31 27.73
C TYR A 495 -8.25 18.80 27.43
N ILE A 496 -7.26 19.44 28.05
CA ILE A 496 -7.00 20.88 27.91
C ILE A 496 -5.66 21.12 27.25
N SER A 497 -5.52 22.27 26.59
CA SER A 497 -4.26 22.70 25.99
C SER A 497 -3.15 22.78 27.04
N HIS A 498 -1.96 22.34 26.67
CA HIS A 498 -0.77 22.34 27.51
C HIS A 498 0.46 22.77 26.69
N ASP A 499 1.43 23.35 27.38
CA ASP A 499 2.71 23.73 26.77
C ASP A 499 3.50 22.47 26.37
N PHE A 500 3.47 22.19 25.06
CA PHE A 500 4.18 21.07 24.47
C PHE A 500 5.69 21.13 24.73
N GLN A 501 6.31 22.31 24.78
CA GLN A 501 7.76 22.41 24.96
C GLN A 501 8.17 22.06 26.40
N LYS A 502 7.34 22.43 27.38
CA LYS A 502 7.56 22.08 28.78
C LYS A 502 7.73 20.58 28.99
N GLY A 503 7.01 19.75 28.21
CA GLY A 503 7.06 18.29 28.28
C GLY A 503 8.46 17.67 28.20
N TYR A 504 9.37 18.23 27.39
CA TYR A 504 10.75 17.74 27.26
C TYR A 504 11.59 17.92 28.53
N SER A 505 11.17 18.83 29.40
CA SER A 505 11.82 19.16 30.67
C SER A 505 11.02 18.68 31.88
N THR A 506 10.06 17.77 31.69
CA THR A 506 9.19 17.25 32.75
C THR A 506 9.61 15.84 33.14
N ALA A 507 9.92 15.65 34.42
CA ALA A 507 10.06 14.35 35.05
C ALA A 507 8.78 13.93 35.77
N PHE A 508 8.72 12.67 36.19
CA PHE A 508 7.58 12.09 36.88
C PHE A 508 7.04 12.98 38.01
N GLY A 509 5.71 13.08 38.09
CA GLY A 509 5.04 13.94 39.06
C GLY A 509 5.09 15.45 38.73
N GLY A 510 5.56 15.84 37.55
CA GLY A 510 5.65 17.25 37.14
C GLY A 510 6.94 17.94 37.58
N ASN A 511 7.94 17.19 38.03
CA ASN A 511 9.25 17.72 38.45
C ASN A 511 9.99 18.32 37.24
N LYS A 512 10.74 19.40 37.43
CA LYS A 512 11.49 20.05 36.33
C LYS A 512 12.89 19.44 36.17
N ILE A 513 13.28 19.20 34.92
CA ILE A 513 14.63 18.83 34.50
C ILE A 513 15.31 20.10 33.97
N THR A 514 16.50 20.42 34.50
CA THR A 514 17.26 21.62 34.12
C THR A 514 18.45 21.34 33.23
N ASP A 515 18.98 20.11 33.28
CA ASP A 515 20.09 19.66 32.46
C ASP A 515 19.60 18.59 31.47
N LEU A 516 19.72 18.88 30.17
CA LEU A 516 19.36 18.00 29.07
C LEU A 516 20.59 17.49 28.31
N SER A 517 21.80 17.63 28.89
CA SER A 517 23.00 16.99 28.35
C SER A 517 22.93 15.46 28.43
N THR A 518 22.11 14.92 29.34
CA THR A 518 21.82 13.50 29.48
C THR A 518 20.47 13.30 30.18
N HIS A 519 19.94 12.08 30.16
CA HIS A 519 18.80 11.71 31.02
C HIS A 519 19.16 12.00 32.49
N PRO A 520 18.23 12.50 33.33
CA PRO A 520 18.54 12.92 34.70
C PRO A 520 19.00 11.80 35.64
N MET A 521 18.83 10.53 35.24
CA MET A 521 19.22 9.33 35.99
C MET A 521 18.81 9.37 37.47
N LYS A 522 17.63 9.94 37.74
CA LYS A 522 17.10 10.21 39.08
C LYS A 522 15.71 9.62 39.22
N VAL A 523 15.41 9.08 40.39
CA VAL A 523 14.08 8.63 40.79
C VAL A 523 13.34 9.79 41.46
N TYR A 524 12.15 10.10 40.97
CA TYR A 524 11.21 11.10 41.49
C TYR A 524 9.98 10.37 42.05
N ASP A 525 9.72 10.47 43.34
CA ASP A 525 8.53 9.91 44.02
C ASP A 525 8.14 8.47 43.62
N GLY A 526 9.16 7.63 43.38
CA GLY A 526 9.01 6.21 43.06
C GLY A 526 9.07 5.85 41.57
N SER A 527 9.31 6.80 40.67
CA SER A 527 9.56 6.54 39.25
C SER A 527 10.72 7.37 38.71
N SER A 528 11.52 6.81 37.82
CA SER A 528 12.60 7.52 37.13
C SER A 528 12.19 8.07 35.77
N ALA A 529 10.90 8.05 35.45
CA ALA A 529 10.37 8.51 34.18
C ALA A 529 10.69 10.00 33.95
N ALA A 530 11.25 10.32 32.81
CA ALA A 530 11.67 11.68 32.48
C ALA A 530 11.52 12.03 30.99
N GLY A 531 11.28 13.31 30.72
CA GLY A 531 11.17 13.86 29.37
C GLY A 531 9.81 13.63 28.72
N ALA A 532 9.70 14.02 27.46
CA ALA A 532 8.45 13.98 26.70
C ALA A 532 7.82 12.58 26.68
N TYR A 533 8.62 11.53 26.62
CA TYR A 533 8.15 10.14 26.53
C TYR A 533 8.28 9.36 27.83
N GLN A 534 8.56 10.06 28.94
CA GLN A 534 8.66 9.48 30.28
C GLN A 534 9.59 8.25 30.31
N ILE A 535 10.73 8.33 29.61
CA ILE A 535 11.71 7.25 29.50
C ILE A 535 12.29 6.97 30.90
N MET A 536 12.40 5.70 31.28
CA MET A 536 12.95 5.28 32.57
C MET A 536 14.48 5.25 32.53
N GLN A 537 15.14 5.49 33.68
CA GLN A 537 16.61 5.48 33.78
C GLN A 537 17.24 4.16 33.31
N TYR A 538 16.60 3.01 33.57
CA TYR A 538 17.10 1.71 33.11
C TYR A 538 16.89 1.50 31.61
N THR A 539 15.82 2.05 31.03
CA THR A 539 15.61 2.05 29.58
C THR A 539 16.69 2.89 28.92
N TYR A 540 16.95 4.10 29.44
CA TYR A 540 17.99 4.97 28.91
C TYR A 540 19.40 4.35 29.01
N ALA A 541 19.72 3.70 30.15
CA ALA A 541 20.97 2.98 30.32
C ALA A 541 21.11 1.79 29.35
N TRP A 542 20.04 1.00 29.17
CA TRP A 542 20.03 -0.11 28.21
C TRP A 542 20.23 0.35 26.77
N LEU A 543 19.56 1.44 26.37
CA LEU A 543 19.80 2.08 25.06
C LEU A 543 21.24 2.60 24.91
N GLY A 544 21.94 2.82 26.03
CA GLY A 544 23.35 3.19 26.10
C GLY A 544 24.33 2.04 26.21
N GLY A 545 23.89 0.80 25.99
CA GLY A 545 24.76 -0.37 26.04
C GLY A 545 24.94 -0.98 27.43
N SER A 546 24.17 -0.56 28.44
CA SER A 546 24.27 -1.18 29.78
C SER A 546 23.42 -2.44 29.88
N LYS A 547 24.01 -3.50 30.43
CA LYS A 547 23.27 -4.72 30.77
C LYS A 547 22.30 -4.46 31.94
N LEU A 548 21.10 -5.04 31.85
CA LEU A 548 20.11 -4.98 32.91
C LEU A 548 19.94 -6.34 33.59
N GLU A 549 19.74 -6.32 34.90
CA GLU A 549 19.38 -7.48 35.70
C GLU A 549 18.03 -7.26 36.37
N TRP A 550 17.11 -8.21 36.21
CA TRP A 550 15.84 -8.18 36.92
C TRP A 550 16.01 -8.69 38.36
N THR A 551 15.75 -7.83 39.35
CA THR A 551 15.91 -8.17 40.78
C THR A 551 14.70 -8.88 41.39
N GLY A 552 13.67 -9.18 40.60
CA GLY A 552 12.35 -9.58 41.12
C GLY A 552 11.43 -8.40 41.47
N LYS A 553 11.98 -7.17 41.56
CA LYS A 553 11.22 -5.96 41.92
C LYS A 553 11.48 -4.77 41.00
N TYR A 554 12.70 -4.58 40.53
CA TYR A 554 13.12 -3.52 39.62
C TYR A 554 14.31 -3.98 38.76
N PHE A 555 14.58 -3.27 37.66
CA PHE A 555 15.79 -3.50 36.87
C PHE A 555 16.98 -2.78 37.52
N LYS A 556 18.03 -3.56 37.81
CA LYS A 556 19.34 -3.05 38.22
C LYS A 556 20.20 -2.84 36.97
N ILE A 557 20.80 -1.67 36.86
CA ILE A 557 21.78 -1.37 35.81
C ILE A 557 23.10 -1.96 36.28
N LEU A 558 23.68 -2.84 35.46
CA LEU A 558 24.99 -3.43 35.73
C LEU A 558 26.08 -2.58 35.09
N ASP A 559 27.26 -2.57 35.70
CA ASP A 559 28.48 -1.98 35.12
C ASP A 559 29.10 -2.95 34.08
N ILE A 560 28.26 -3.37 33.12
CA ILE A 560 28.64 -4.25 32.02
C ILE A 560 28.15 -3.57 30.74
N TYR A 561 29.10 -3.29 29.85
CA TYR A 561 28.84 -2.69 28.56
C TYR A 561 28.69 -3.77 27.47
N GLU A 562 27.55 -3.84 26.81
CA GLU A 562 27.35 -4.67 25.62
C GLU A 562 27.33 -3.75 24.39
N LYS A 563 28.26 -3.95 23.45
CA LYS A 563 28.42 -3.03 22.31
C LYS A 563 27.25 -3.12 21.32
N ASP A 564 26.67 -4.30 21.16
CA ASP A 564 25.71 -4.63 20.10
C ASP A 564 24.31 -4.03 20.34
N HIS A 565 24.03 -3.55 21.55
CA HIS A 565 22.78 -2.85 21.91
C HIS A 565 23.00 -1.40 22.40
N ASP A 566 24.16 -0.80 22.11
CA ASP A 566 24.39 0.64 22.34
C ASP A 566 23.73 1.46 21.22
N TYR A 567 22.40 1.48 21.23
CA TYR A 567 21.59 2.16 20.23
C TYR A 567 21.81 3.67 20.21
N ARG A 568 22.19 4.28 21.33
CA ARG A 568 22.61 5.69 21.38
C ARG A 568 23.82 5.94 20.47
N LYS A 569 24.83 5.07 20.48
CA LYS A 569 25.94 5.16 19.52
C LYS A 569 25.53 4.81 18.10
N ILE A 570 24.75 3.75 17.90
CA ILE A 570 24.29 3.30 16.57
C ILE A 570 23.54 4.43 15.83
N TYR A 571 22.62 5.11 16.52
CA TYR A 571 21.80 6.18 15.94
C TYR A 571 22.36 7.60 16.19
N LYS A 572 23.57 7.70 16.78
CA LYS A 572 24.27 8.96 17.05
C LYS A 572 23.44 9.94 17.91
N ILE A 573 22.91 9.46 19.04
CA ILE A 573 22.12 10.23 20.00
C ILE A 573 22.92 10.35 21.30
N ASN A 574 23.56 11.50 21.51
CA ASN A 574 24.55 11.70 22.59
C ASN A 574 24.03 12.53 23.77
N ASP A 575 22.82 13.07 23.69
CA ASP A 575 22.25 13.95 24.71
C ASP A 575 20.80 13.58 25.06
N TYR A 576 20.09 14.49 25.73
CA TYR A 576 18.68 14.36 26.06
C TYR A 576 17.87 15.61 25.66
N GLN A 577 18.34 16.32 24.63
CA GLN A 577 17.65 17.47 24.04
C GLN A 577 16.32 17.05 23.38
N PRO A 578 15.40 17.98 23.07
CA PRO A 578 14.09 17.65 22.52
C PRO A 578 14.11 16.71 21.30
N GLU A 579 14.94 16.99 20.29
CA GLU A 579 15.08 16.10 19.11
C GLU A 579 15.60 14.70 19.50
N SER A 580 16.55 14.63 20.43
CA SER A 580 17.09 13.36 20.92
C SER A 580 16.04 12.54 21.67
N GLN A 581 15.15 13.17 22.44
CA GLN A 581 14.04 12.47 23.08
C GLN A 581 13.07 11.89 22.04
N ASP A 582 12.73 12.65 20.98
CA ASP A 582 11.88 12.17 19.89
C ASP A 582 12.53 10.96 19.20
N ARG A 583 13.82 11.06 18.85
CA ARG A 583 14.57 9.96 18.22
C ARG A 583 14.69 8.75 19.15
N LEU A 584 14.92 8.92 20.46
CA LEU A 584 14.95 7.82 21.42
C LEU A 584 13.60 7.09 21.52
N CYS A 585 12.48 7.81 21.40
CA CYS A 585 11.17 7.17 21.32
C CYS A 585 11.07 6.25 20.10
N VAL A 586 11.55 6.69 18.93
CA VAL A 586 11.59 5.87 17.71
C VAL A 586 12.53 4.67 17.86
N VAL A 587 13.70 4.83 18.50
CA VAL A 587 14.60 3.71 18.84
C VAL A 587 13.89 2.67 19.71
N ILE A 588 13.14 3.11 20.71
CA ILE A 588 12.35 2.22 21.57
C ILE A 588 11.34 1.44 20.73
N MET A 589 10.62 2.11 19.82
CA MET A 589 9.64 1.46 18.94
C MET A 589 10.28 0.46 17.96
N LYS A 590 11.51 0.70 17.52
CA LYS A 590 12.20 -0.15 16.56
C LYS A 590 12.93 -1.32 17.22
N ASP A 591 13.80 -1.03 18.18
CA ASP A 591 14.83 -1.95 18.64
C ASP A 591 14.48 -2.62 19.98
N LYS A 592 13.79 -1.88 20.87
CA LYS A 592 13.37 -2.41 22.18
C LYS A 592 12.03 -3.15 22.09
N GLN A 593 11.04 -2.52 21.48
CA GLN A 593 9.69 -3.04 21.28
C GLN A 593 9.50 -3.48 19.82
N LYS A 594 10.34 -4.43 19.37
CA LYS A 594 10.41 -4.86 17.97
C LYS A 594 9.03 -5.12 17.35
N GLY A 595 8.81 -4.55 16.17
CA GLY A 595 7.54 -4.59 15.43
C GLY A 595 6.57 -3.45 15.76
N LEU A 596 6.80 -2.65 16.81
CA LEU A 596 5.95 -1.50 17.10
C LEU A 596 6.04 -0.44 16.00
N LEU A 597 7.26 -0.10 15.56
CA LEU A 597 7.45 0.89 14.49
C LEU A 597 6.75 0.46 13.19
N ASP A 598 6.84 -0.81 12.83
CA ASP A 598 6.25 -1.36 11.60
C ASP A 598 4.72 -1.32 11.63
N LEU A 599 4.11 -1.70 12.76
CA LEU A 599 2.67 -1.60 12.94
C LEU A 599 2.17 -0.17 12.79
N VAL A 600 2.92 0.82 13.30
CA VAL A 600 2.55 2.23 13.15
C VAL A 600 2.71 2.71 11.70
N ILE A 601 3.77 2.30 11.02
CA ILE A 601 4.01 2.58 9.59
C ILE A 601 2.86 2.03 8.72
N ASN A 602 2.37 0.84 9.05
CA ASN A 602 1.29 0.13 8.34
C ASN A 602 -0.13 0.52 8.80
N ASP A 603 -0.27 1.58 9.60
CA ASP A 603 -1.55 2.07 10.14
C ASP A 603 -2.32 1.09 11.04
N GLU A 604 -1.63 0.10 11.61
CA GLU A 604 -2.19 -0.87 12.55
C GLU A 604 -2.16 -0.34 14.00
N ILE A 605 -2.70 0.86 14.22
CA ILE A 605 -2.49 1.68 15.42
C ILE A 605 -3.05 1.07 16.70
N GLU A 606 -4.24 0.47 16.65
CA GLU A 606 -4.78 -0.22 17.82
C GLU A 606 -3.90 -1.41 18.23
N LYS A 607 -3.39 -2.17 17.25
CA LYS A 607 -2.47 -3.29 17.52
C LYS A 607 -1.15 -2.78 18.08
N ALA A 608 -0.59 -1.73 17.51
CA ALA A 608 0.61 -1.05 18.01
C ALA A 608 0.46 -0.65 19.49
N ILE A 609 -0.66 -0.05 19.87
CA ILE A 609 -0.95 0.32 21.27
C ILE A 609 -1.06 -0.92 22.16
N ARG A 610 -1.89 -1.91 21.78
CA ARG A 610 -2.20 -3.04 22.66
C ARG A 610 -1.05 -4.01 22.84
N ASN A 611 -0.35 -4.33 21.76
CA ASN A 611 0.56 -5.47 21.73
C ASN A 611 1.96 -5.10 22.21
N GLN A 612 2.48 -3.95 21.76
CA GLN A 612 3.86 -3.51 22.06
C GLN A 612 3.90 -2.20 22.86
N GLY A 613 3.14 -1.18 22.48
CA GLY A 613 3.18 0.14 23.13
C GLY A 613 2.84 0.08 24.61
N SER A 614 1.77 -0.63 24.98
CA SER A 614 1.35 -0.80 26.38
C SER A 614 2.33 -1.59 27.24
N ALA A 615 3.33 -2.25 26.66
CA ALA A 615 4.41 -2.92 27.40
C ALA A 615 5.50 -1.95 27.87
N GLU A 616 5.65 -0.83 27.18
CA GLU A 616 6.64 0.19 27.49
C GLU A 616 6.03 1.36 28.27
N TRP A 617 4.86 1.84 27.84
CA TRP A 617 4.23 3.03 28.40
C TRP A 617 2.98 2.69 29.20
N ALA A 618 3.02 3.02 30.50
CA ALA A 618 1.94 2.69 31.43
C ALA A 618 0.63 3.43 31.14
N SER A 619 0.69 4.56 30.42
CA SER A 619 -0.47 5.33 30.01
C SER A 619 -1.28 4.70 28.88
N LEU A 620 -0.74 3.69 28.19
CA LEU A 620 -1.41 3.03 27.07
C LEU A 620 -2.28 1.83 27.51
N PRO A 621 -3.48 1.65 26.94
CA PRO A 621 -4.38 0.56 27.30
C PRO A 621 -3.96 -0.77 26.66
N HIS A 622 -3.90 -1.83 27.47
CA HIS A 622 -3.60 -3.18 27.01
C HIS A 622 -4.88 -3.99 26.73
N LYS A 623 -5.72 -4.18 27.75
CA LYS A 623 -6.99 -4.93 27.65
C LYS A 623 -8.16 -4.03 28.04
N GLY A 624 -9.11 -3.82 27.12
CA GLY A 624 -10.11 -2.76 27.29
C GLY A 624 -9.41 -1.40 27.40
N ASP A 625 -9.78 -0.62 28.42
CA ASP A 625 -9.18 0.68 28.76
C ASP A 625 -8.14 0.59 29.91
N PHE A 626 -7.68 -0.62 30.22
CA PHE A 626 -6.84 -0.87 31.38
C PHE A 626 -5.36 -0.98 31.03
N SER A 627 -4.51 -0.29 31.79
CA SER A 627 -3.05 -0.49 31.77
C SER A 627 -2.68 -1.89 32.24
N ARG A 628 -1.59 -2.45 31.73
CA ARG A 628 -0.99 -3.67 32.29
C ARG A 628 -0.08 -3.40 33.48
N HIS A 629 0.30 -2.15 33.73
CA HIS A 629 1.23 -1.80 34.80
C HIS A 629 0.50 -1.52 36.12
N LEU A 630 1.14 -1.89 37.23
CA LEU A 630 0.72 -1.58 38.58
C LEU A 630 1.69 -0.59 39.22
N PHE A 631 1.18 0.41 39.92
CA PHE A 631 1.96 1.31 40.76
C PHE A 631 1.41 1.27 42.19
N LYS A 632 2.27 0.97 43.17
CA LYS A 632 1.90 0.78 44.58
C LYS A 632 0.69 -0.18 44.75
N GLY A 633 0.69 -1.28 43.99
CA GLY A 633 -0.35 -2.31 44.04
C GLY A 633 -1.68 -1.95 43.35
N LYS A 634 -1.81 -0.74 42.79
CA LYS A 634 -2.99 -0.31 42.04
C LYS A 634 -2.67 -0.21 40.55
N ARG A 635 -3.65 -0.55 39.71
CA ARG A 635 -3.49 -0.44 38.26
C ARG A 635 -3.28 1.02 37.87
N GLN A 636 -2.27 1.28 37.03
CA GLN A 636 -2.02 2.62 36.54
C GLN A 636 -3.17 3.06 35.63
N PRO A 637 -3.57 4.35 35.68
CA PRO A 637 -4.59 4.87 34.79
C PRO A 637 -4.04 4.90 33.35
N ALA A 638 -4.71 4.22 32.44
CA ALA A 638 -4.46 4.37 31.01
C ALA A 638 -5.44 5.37 30.40
N THR A 639 -5.04 5.99 29.29
CA THR A 639 -5.95 6.69 28.40
C THR A 639 -6.85 5.65 27.72
N PRO A 640 -8.19 5.83 27.69
CA PRO A 640 -9.08 4.89 27.02
C PRO A 640 -8.70 4.70 25.54
N MET A 641 -8.91 3.49 25.00
CA MET A 641 -8.48 3.18 23.62
C MET A 641 -9.11 4.13 22.61
N LYS A 642 -10.41 4.38 22.75
CA LYS A 642 -11.15 5.30 21.90
C LYS A 642 -10.50 6.68 21.85
N ILE A 643 -10.08 7.20 23.01
CA ILE A 643 -9.45 8.52 23.11
C ILE A 643 -8.04 8.51 22.49
N CYS A 644 -7.28 7.41 22.65
CA CYS A 644 -5.99 7.26 21.98
C CYS A 644 -6.14 7.37 20.46
N LEU A 645 -7.11 6.64 19.88
CA LEU A 645 -7.37 6.68 18.43
C LEU A 645 -7.89 8.05 17.96
N GLU A 646 -8.77 8.70 18.73
CA GLU A 646 -9.24 10.06 18.44
C GLU A 646 -8.07 11.08 18.40
N HIS A 647 -7.15 11.02 19.37
CA HIS A 647 -5.97 11.87 19.38
C HIS A 647 -4.99 11.55 18.26
N TYR A 648 -4.74 10.26 17.99
CA TYR A 648 -3.91 9.84 16.86
C TYR A 648 -4.45 10.37 15.54
N ASN A 649 -5.74 10.14 15.23
CA ASN A 649 -6.35 10.58 13.96
C ASN A 649 -6.28 12.10 13.82
N LYS A 650 -6.53 12.85 14.90
CA LYS A 650 -6.38 14.31 14.89
C LYS A 650 -4.95 14.73 14.56
N PHE A 651 -3.96 14.14 15.23
CA PHE A 651 -2.56 14.51 15.00
C PHE A 651 -2.07 14.03 13.63
N TYR A 652 -2.57 12.91 13.11
CA TYR A 652 -2.24 12.42 11.78
C TYR A 652 -2.68 13.40 10.69
N GLU A 653 -3.91 13.90 10.76
CA GLU A 653 -4.40 14.96 9.88
C GLU A 653 -3.58 16.25 9.95
N GLU A 654 -3.10 16.62 11.13
CA GLU A 654 -2.21 17.76 11.32
C GLU A 654 -0.81 17.50 10.72
N GLU A 655 -0.23 16.33 10.96
CA GLU A 655 1.07 15.94 10.37
C GLU A 655 1.02 15.89 8.84
N LEU A 656 -0.06 15.40 8.24
CA LEU A 656 -0.26 15.40 6.78
C LEU A 656 -0.32 16.82 6.19
N LYS A 657 -0.76 17.81 6.98
CA LYS A 657 -0.76 19.24 6.62
C LYS A 657 0.57 19.93 6.94
N GLY A 658 1.56 19.19 7.44
CA GLY A 658 2.85 19.72 7.87
C GLY A 658 2.80 20.50 9.18
N ILE A 659 1.73 20.36 9.98
CA ILE A 659 1.55 21.01 11.28
C ILE A 659 2.05 20.05 12.36
N SER A 660 3.18 20.40 13.00
CA SER A 660 3.78 19.56 14.02
C SER A 660 4.48 20.38 15.10
N ASN A 661 4.37 19.94 16.35
CA ASN A 661 5.06 20.54 17.49
C ASN A 661 6.39 19.82 17.81
N LEU A 662 6.65 18.67 17.18
CA LEU A 662 7.83 17.82 17.41
C LEU A 662 9.12 18.48 16.91
N HIS A 663 10.25 18.10 17.53
CA HIS A 663 11.60 18.49 17.08
C HIS A 663 12.21 17.43 16.15
N LEU A 664 11.60 16.26 16.06
CA LEU A 664 11.94 15.23 15.08
C LEU A 664 11.97 15.85 13.67
N LYS A 665 13.08 15.69 12.96
CA LYS A 665 13.22 16.24 11.60
C LYS A 665 12.43 15.40 10.59
N LYS A 666 12.00 16.02 9.49
CA LYS A 666 11.48 15.28 8.32
C LYS A 666 12.61 14.45 7.70
N GLY A 667 12.29 13.30 7.12
CA GLY A 667 13.26 12.34 6.60
C GLY A 667 13.87 11.40 7.67
N PHE A 668 13.43 11.49 8.93
CA PHE A 668 14.05 10.75 10.04
C PHE A 668 13.96 9.23 9.88
N LEU A 669 12.92 8.70 9.22
CA LEU A 669 12.74 7.25 9.10
C LEU A 669 13.88 6.56 8.32
N LYS A 670 14.59 7.31 7.48
CA LYS A 670 15.80 6.82 6.78
C LYS A 670 16.92 6.44 7.74
N ASP A 671 17.11 7.21 8.81
CA ASP A 671 18.09 6.90 9.86
C ASP A 671 17.76 5.59 10.59
N PHE A 672 16.49 5.18 10.52
CA PHE A 672 15.97 3.95 11.11
C PHE A 672 15.77 2.84 10.08
N GLY A 673 16.36 2.93 8.89
CA GLY A 673 16.35 1.85 7.89
C GLY A 673 15.00 1.58 7.25
N SER A 674 14.06 2.53 7.30
CA SER A 674 12.78 2.45 6.59
C SER A 674 12.84 3.29 5.31
N GLU A 675 12.49 2.66 4.17
CA GLU A 675 12.44 3.31 2.85
C GLU A 675 11.08 3.96 2.56
N CYS A 676 10.14 4.01 3.53
CA CYS A 676 8.75 4.43 3.26
C CYS A 676 8.58 5.86 2.68
N CYS A 677 9.59 6.72 2.80
CA CYS A 677 9.55 8.10 2.31
C CYS A 677 10.55 8.38 1.18
N ALA A 678 11.08 7.35 0.53
CA ALA A 678 11.98 7.53 -0.59
C ALA A 678 11.16 7.89 -1.84
N ASP A 679 10.81 9.17 -2.00
CA ASP A 679 10.68 9.86 -3.28
C ASP A 679 10.54 11.38 -3.09
N ASN A 680 11.66 12.07 -3.28
CA ASN A 680 11.75 13.48 -3.67
C ASN A 680 13.11 13.66 -4.37
N VAL A 681 13.22 13.11 -5.57
CA VAL A 681 14.15 13.58 -6.60
C VAL A 681 13.39 13.56 -7.91
N HIS A 682 13.41 14.70 -8.59
CA HIS A 682 12.79 14.96 -9.88
C HIS A 682 12.91 13.80 -10.86
N VAL A 683 11.77 13.39 -11.43
CA VAL A 683 11.73 12.46 -12.57
C VAL A 683 12.18 13.22 -13.82
N GLU A 684 13.48 13.22 -14.06
CA GLU A 684 14.01 13.12 -15.41
C GLU A 684 14.35 11.65 -15.66
N ASN A 685 13.73 11.08 -16.70
CA ASN A 685 14.02 9.79 -17.33
C ASN A 685 13.95 8.53 -16.44
N SER A 686 13.07 7.61 -16.86
CA SER A 686 13.03 6.21 -16.43
C SER A 686 14.42 5.56 -16.43
N ILE A 687 14.92 5.23 -15.25
CA ILE A 687 15.96 4.22 -15.05
C ILE A 687 15.35 3.17 -14.12
N VAL A 688 15.20 1.95 -14.64
CA VAL A 688 14.92 0.75 -13.85
C VAL A 688 15.90 0.75 -12.67
N ASN A 689 15.43 0.54 -11.45
CA ASN A 689 16.30 0.56 -10.28
C ASN A 689 17.17 -0.71 -10.29
N ASP A 690 18.23 -0.68 -11.10
CA ASP A 690 19.08 -1.81 -11.51
C ASP A 690 19.91 -2.40 -10.35
N ASN A 691 19.69 -2.02 -9.08
CA ASN A 691 20.52 -2.39 -7.94
C ASN A 691 19.89 -3.40 -6.95
N LYS A 692 18.67 -3.89 -7.20
CA LYS A 692 17.99 -4.85 -6.31
C LYS A 692 17.86 -6.23 -6.98
N LEU A 693 18.04 -7.33 -6.25
CA LEU A 693 17.84 -8.68 -6.80
C LEU A 693 16.35 -8.95 -7.05
N LEU A 694 16.01 -9.58 -8.18
CA LEU A 694 14.68 -10.09 -8.49
C LEU A 694 14.49 -11.54 -8.06
N PHE A 695 13.25 -11.92 -7.80
CA PHE A 695 12.85 -13.31 -7.68
C PHE A 695 12.94 -14.01 -9.03
N PRO A 696 13.43 -15.27 -9.10
CA PRO A 696 13.66 -15.96 -10.37
C PRO A 696 12.36 -16.41 -11.09
N PHE A 697 11.19 -16.05 -10.57
CA PHE A 697 9.87 -16.35 -11.13
C PHE A 697 8.95 -15.12 -11.06
N GLN A 698 7.88 -15.14 -11.86
CA GLN A 698 6.82 -14.12 -11.84
C GLN A 698 5.60 -14.55 -11.01
N SER A 699 5.68 -15.64 -10.27
CA SER A 699 4.64 -16.16 -9.38
C SER A 699 5.29 -16.79 -8.15
N MET A 700 4.58 -16.88 -7.03
CA MET A 700 5.08 -17.51 -5.79
C MET A 700 5.22 -19.03 -5.95
N PRO A 701 6.21 -19.70 -5.31
CA PRO A 701 6.35 -21.16 -5.40
C PRO A 701 5.14 -21.91 -4.85
N LEU A 702 4.80 -23.05 -5.46
CA LEU A 702 3.66 -23.90 -5.07
C LEU A 702 3.83 -24.56 -3.70
N ASN A 703 5.05 -24.55 -3.17
CA ASN A 703 5.44 -24.98 -1.83
C ASN A 703 5.83 -23.79 -0.94
N HIS A 704 5.39 -22.56 -1.24
CA HIS A 704 5.50 -21.43 -0.32
C HIS A 704 4.28 -21.37 0.61
N PRO A 705 4.41 -21.05 1.91
CA PRO A 705 3.28 -21.02 2.85
C PRO A 705 2.13 -20.07 2.45
N GLN A 706 2.44 -19.04 1.65
CA GLN A 706 1.45 -18.10 1.10
C GLN A 706 0.86 -18.51 -0.26
N ASN A 707 1.36 -19.58 -0.89
CA ASN A 707 0.89 -20.08 -2.19
C ASN A 707 0.90 -21.62 -2.27
N LEU A 708 0.49 -22.28 -1.18
CA LEU A 708 0.46 -23.74 -1.12
C LEU A 708 -0.59 -24.30 -2.07
N LYS A 709 -0.18 -25.10 -3.06
CA LYS A 709 -1.11 -25.72 -4.01
C LYS A 709 -2.06 -26.73 -3.36
N ASN A 710 -1.58 -27.50 -2.38
CA ASN A 710 -2.38 -28.36 -1.48
C ASN A 710 -1.50 -28.89 -0.33
N GLU A 711 -2.09 -29.64 0.61
CA GLU A 711 -1.39 -30.19 1.79
C GLU A 711 -0.16 -31.04 1.45
N THR A 712 -0.15 -31.69 0.28
CA THR A 712 1.00 -32.50 -0.14
C THR A 712 2.20 -31.62 -0.53
N TYR A 713 2.00 -30.35 -0.92
CA TYR A 713 3.07 -29.37 -1.12
C TYR A 713 3.52 -28.73 0.20
N ALA A 714 2.62 -28.61 1.18
CA ALA A 714 2.94 -28.07 2.51
C ALA A 714 4.04 -28.89 3.22
N ALA A 715 4.04 -30.22 3.03
CA ALA A 715 5.09 -31.10 3.52
C ALA A 715 6.49 -30.79 2.95
N TYR A 716 6.56 -30.02 1.86
CA TYR A 716 7.78 -29.57 1.18
C TYR A 716 7.95 -28.05 1.26
N ASP A 717 7.38 -27.39 2.27
CA ASP A 717 7.54 -25.95 2.43
C ASP A 717 9.02 -25.58 2.57
N TYR A 718 9.53 -24.86 1.57
CA TYR A 718 10.95 -24.53 1.45
C TYR A 718 11.41 -23.47 2.44
N THR A 719 10.50 -22.77 3.13
CA THR A 719 10.82 -21.72 4.13
C THR A 719 11.19 -22.32 5.49
N ASN A 720 10.83 -23.58 5.73
CA ASN A 720 11.17 -24.27 6.98
C ASN A 720 12.68 -24.45 7.15
N LYS A 721 13.15 -24.56 8.40
CA LYS A 721 14.57 -24.80 8.71
C LYS A 721 14.87 -26.29 8.78
N GLU A 722 15.61 -26.81 7.81
CA GLU A 722 16.12 -28.20 7.76
C GLU A 722 15.04 -29.29 7.96
N ALA A 723 13.76 -28.98 7.71
CA ALA A 723 12.64 -29.82 8.11
C ALA A 723 12.25 -30.88 7.07
N ASN A 724 12.45 -30.57 5.79
CA ASN A 724 12.00 -31.40 4.67
C ASN A 724 12.95 -31.33 3.49
N ALA A 725 12.68 -32.14 2.46
CA ALA A 725 13.56 -32.23 1.30
C ALA A 725 13.79 -30.86 0.63
N ALA A 726 12.81 -29.99 0.48
CA ALA A 726 13.00 -28.70 -0.19
C ALA A 726 13.89 -27.70 0.58
N THR A 727 14.24 -27.98 1.83
CA THR A 727 14.98 -27.05 2.70
C THR A 727 16.50 -27.20 2.60
N PHE A 728 17.20 -26.07 2.69
CA PHE A 728 18.65 -26.05 2.85
C PHE A 728 19.03 -26.76 4.15
N GLY A 729 20.13 -27.50 4.13
CA GLY A 729 20.62 -28.25 5.30
C GLY A 729 19.91 -29.59 5.54
N TYR A 730 18.87 -29.94 4.77
CA TYR A 730 18.20 -31.23 4.95
C TYR A 730 19.12 -32.42 4.58
N ARG A 731 19.06 -33.49 5.37
CA ARG A 731 19.83 -34.71 5.12
C ARG A 731 19.42 -35.38 3.80
N ARG A 732 20.37 -35.61 2.89
CA ARG A 732 20.18 -36.37 1.65
C ARG A 732 20.99 -37.68 1.70
N GLY A 733 20.34 -38.77 2.05
CA GLY A 733 20.98 -40.09 2.14
C GLY A 733 21.98 -40.20 3.30
N LYS A 734 23.07 -40.94 3.10
CA LYS A 734 24.07 -41.19 4.16
C LYS A 734 25.08 -40.04 4.29
N ASP A 735 25.57 -39.51 3.18
CA ASP A 735 26.80 -38.69 3.11
C ASP A 735 26.63 -37.29 2.50
N ARG A 736 25.41 -36.86 2.14
CA ARG A 736 25.12 -35.53 1.57
C ARG A 736 24.15 -34.70 2.43
N ILE A 737 24.39 -33.40 2.50
CA ILE A 737 23.49 -32.36 3.02
C ILE A 737 22.95 -31.56 1.83
N HIS A 738 21.68 -31.17 1.88
CA HIS A 738 21.04 -30.41 0.82
C HIS A 738 21.56 -28.97 0.76
N ALA A 739 22.01 -28.52 -0.41
CA ALA A 739 22.66 -27.23 -0.61
C ALA A 739 21.74 -26.14 -1.18
N ALA A 740 20.51 -26.47 -1.55
CA ALA A 740 19.57 -25.57 -2.18
C ALA A 740 18.34 -25.30 -1.34
N ARG A 741 17.55 -24.34 -1.81
CA ARG A 741 16.11 -24.24 -1.55
C ARG A 741 15.39 -24.68 -2.83
N ASP A 742 14.56 -25.72 -2.74
CA ASP A 742 13.83 -26.24 -3.91
C ASP A 742 12.49 -25.52 -4.04
N LEU A 743 12.33 -24.74 -5.12
CA LEU A 743 11.11 -23.96 -5.37
C LEU A 743 10.20 -24.73 -6.34
N TYR A 744 9.03 -25.20 -5.87
CA TYR A 744 8.18 -26.08 -6.67
C TYR A 744 7.28 -25.29 -7.62
N TYR A 745 7.23 -25.73 -8.88
CA TYR A 745 6.41 -25.14 -9.95
C TYR A 745 5.90 -26.21 -10.90
N ASP A 746 4.97 -25.84 -11.77
CA ASP A 746 4.62 -26.70 -12.89
C ASP A 746 5.79 -26.76 -13.89
N VAL A 747 5.91 -27.89 -14.59
CA VAL A 747 6.92 -28.06 -15.64
C VAL A 747 6.72 -26.98 -16.71
N ASP A 748 7.84 -26.51 -17.29
CA ASP A 748 7.89 -25.43 -18.27
C ASP A 748 7.60 -24.01 -17.74
N GLU A 749 7.43 -23.81 -16.42
CA GLU A 749 7.36 -22.47 -15.83
C GLU A 749 8.64 -21.67 -16.15
N PRO A 750 8.54 -20.42 -16.66
CA PRO A 750 9.70 -19.61 -17.01
C PRO A 750 10.56 -19.19 -15.81
N ILE A 751 11.88 -19.31 -15.96
CA ILE A 751 12.88 -18.91 -14.97
C ILE A 751 13.61 -17.66 -15.48
N TYR A 752 13.80 -16.67 -14.61
CA TYR A 752 14.39 -15.38 -14.94
C TYR A 752 15.70 -15.14 -14.19
N ALA A 753 16.61 -14.36 -14.80
CA ALA A 753 17.84 -13.90 -14.17
C ALA A 753 17.51 -12.96 -12.99
N ILE A 754 18.05 -13.26 -11.80
CA ILE A 754 17.81 -12.47 -10.59
C ILE A 754 18.51 -11.09 -10.65
N TYR A 755 19.51 -10.95 -11.52
CA TYR A 755 20.29 -9.74 -11.71
C TYR A 755 21.05 -9.79 -13.05
N GLY A 756 21.73 -8.70 -13.41
CA GLY A 756 22.66 -8.71 -14.54
C GLY A 756 23.90 -9.55 -14.21
N GLY A 757 24.44 -10.27 -15.20
CA GLY A 757 25.59 -11.14 -14.98
C GLY A 757 26.09 -11.85 -16.22
N THR A 758 27.12 -12.67 -16.02
CA THR A 758 27.70 -13.51 -17.07
C THR A 758 27.40 -14.98 -16.80
N VAL A 759 26.83 -15.67 -17.79
CA VAL A 759 26.60 -17.12 -17.74
C VAL A 759 27.95 -17.83 -17.78
N LYS A 760 28.27 -18.58 -16.73
CA LYS A 760 29.56 -19.28 -16.58
C LYS A 760 29.53 -20.69 -17.13
N LEU A 761 28.44 -21.42 -16.93
CA LEU A 761 28.31 -22.81 -17.37
C LEU A 761 26.86 -23.16 -17.66
N VAL A 762 26.66 -24.02 -18.66
CA VAL A 762 25.40 -24.72 -18.94
C VAL A 762 25.72 -26.19 -19.17
N TYR A 763 25.21 -27.09 -18.33
CA TYR A 763 25.60 -28.50 -18.37
C TYR A 763 24.49 -29.46 -17.94
N LYS A 764 24.62 -30.72 -18.36
CA LYS A 764 23.72 -31.80 -17.94
C LYS A 764 23.84 -32.01 -16.43
N TYR A 765 22.70 -32.01 -15.74
CA TYR A 765 22.64 -32.17 -14.28
C TYR A 765 22.19 -33.60 -13.94
N TYR A 766 21.09 -33.81 -13.21
CA TYR A 766 20.57 -35.15 -12.89
C TYR A 766 19.13 -35.37 -13.36
N ASN A 767 18.72 -36.63 -13.50
CA ASN A 767 17.34 -37.05 -13.85
C ASN A 767 16.74 -36.31 -15.06
N ASP A 768 17.52 -36.28 -16.15
CA ASP A 768 17.20 -35.62 -17.42
C ASP A 768 17.02 -34.09 -17.39
N THR A 769 17.52 -33.45 -16.33
CA THR A 769 17.56 -31.98 -16.22
C THR A 769 18.95 -31.39 -16.45
N TYR A 770 19.02 -30.07 -16.56
CA TYR A 770 20.23 -29.28 -16.77
C TYR A 770 20.42 -28.26 -15.63
N ALA A 771 21.60 -27.64 -15.57
CA ALA A 771 21.89 -26.55 -14.66
C ALA A 771 22.57 -25.39 -15.40
N ILE A 772 22.29 -24.17 -14.94
CA ILE A 772 22.90 -22.93 -15.40
C ILE A 772 23.59 -22.27 -14.21
N GLU A 773 24.84 -21.89 -14.37
CA GLU A 773 25.60 -21.14 -13.37
C GLU A 773 25.83 -19.71 -13.87
N ILE A 774 25.47 -18.71 -13.07
CA ILE A 774 25.59 -17.29 -13.42
C ILE A 774 26.36 -16.55 -12.32
N GLU A 775 27.40 -15.83 -12.72
CA GLU A 775 28.07 -14.84 -11.87
C GLU A 775 27.39 -13.49 -12.09
N HIS A 776 26.60 -13.08 -11.11
CA HIS A 776 25.85 -11.83 -11.12
C HIS A 776 26.75 -10.68 -10.70
N ASP A 777 26.61 -9.52 -11.34
CA ASP A 777 27.36 -8.30 -11.02
C ASP A 777 26.94 -7.65 -9.69
N TYR A 778 26.11 -8.34 -8.91
CA TYR A 778 25.64 -7.95 -7.59
C TYR A 778 26.65 -8.34 -6.50
N GLU A 779 27.09 -7.39 -5.67
CA GLU A 779 28.00 -7.67 -4.55
C GLU A 779 27.24 -7.91 -3.24
N TYR A 780 26.85 -9.17 -2.98
CA TYR A 780 26.29 -9.55 -1.67
C TYR A 780 27.32 -9.38 -0.55
N LYS A 781 28.59 -9.68 -0.86
CA LYS A 781 29.72 -9.37 0.00
C LYS A 781 30.66 -8.43 -0.75
N LYS A 782 30.97 -7.29 -0.13
CA LYS A 782 31.81 -6.24 -0.73
C LYS A 782 33.09 -6.82 -1.36
N GLY A 783 33.28 -6.55 -2.64
CA GLY A 783 34.41 -7.02 -3.45
C GLY A 783 34.24 -8.41 -4.08
N PHE A 784 33.09 -9.07 -3.89
CA PHE A 784 32.79 -10.38 -4.46
C PHE A 784 31.43 -10.40 -5.15
N LYS A 785 31.42 -10.88 -6.39
CA LYS A 785 30.21 -11.05 -7.21
C LYS A 785 29.40 -12.25 -6.74
N LEU A 786 28.11 -12.06 -6.51
CA LEU A 786 27.18 -13.12 -6.15
C LEU A 786 27.12 -14.16 -7.26
N PHE A 787 27.18 -15.43 -6.89
CA PHE A 787 27.14 -16.53 -7.85
C PHE A 787 25.93 -17.41 -7.56
N ALA A 788 25.14 -17.71 -8.58
CA ALA A 788 23.90 -18.48 -8.46
C ALA A 788 23.93 -19.72 -9.37
N LEU A 789 23.42 -20.83 -8.86
CA LEU A 789 23.15 -22.04 -9.63
C LEU A 789 21.64 -22.21 -9.76
N TYR A 790 21.17 -22.27 -11.01
CA TYR A 790 19.80 -22.57 -11.41
C TYR A 790 19.75 -24.01 -11.90
N GLY A 791 19.46 -24.94 -10.99
CA GLY A 791 19.42 -26.37 -11.26
C GLY A 791 18.03 -26.87 -11.64
N GLU A 792 17.99 -28.04 -12.25
CA GLU A 792 16.76 -28.74 -12.65
C GLU A 792 15.95 -28.07 -13.77
N VAL A 793 16.65 -27.39 -14.69
CA VAL A 793 16.02 -26.74 -15.83
C VAL A 793 15.79 -27.72 -17.00
N ASN A 794 14.74 -27.47 -17.79
CA ASN A 794 14.42 -28.24 -19.00
C ASN A 794 15.47 -27.97 -20.09
N LYS A 795 16.11 -29.02 -20.63
CA LYS A 795 17.11 -28.92 -21.71
C LYS A 795 16.61 -28.10 -22.91
N SER A 796 15.38 -28.34 -23.38
CA SER A 796 14.82 -27.63 -24.54
C SER A 796 14.31 -26.23 -24.20
N GLY A 797 14.19 -25.91 -22.91
CA GLY A 797 13.73 -24.62 -22.39
C GLY A 797 14.87 -23.65 -22.04
N ILE A 798 16.13 -24.01 -22.19
CA ILE A 798 17.30 -23.14 -21.93
C ILE A 798 17.41 -22.08 -23.03
N LEU A 799 17.51 -20.81 -22.64
CA LEU A 799 17.56 -19.66 -23.55
C LEU A 799 18.95 -19.00 -23.63
N VAL A 800 19.92 -19.50 -22.85
CA VAL A 800 21.27 -18.93 -22.73
C VAL A 800 22.36 -20.00 -22.88
N LYS A 801 23.58 -19.57 -23.18
CA LYS A 801 24.79 -20.41 -23.23
C LYS A 801 25.95 -19.78 -22.46
N GLU A 802 26.99 -20.58 -22.21
CA GLU A 802 28.23 -20.11 -21.58
C GLU A 802 28.81 -18.89 -22.32
N GLY A 803 29.14 -17.84 -21.56
CA GLY A 803 29.64 -16.57 -22.05
C GLY A 803 28.58 -15.50 -22.33
N ASP A 804 27.29 -15.85 -22.35
CA ASP A 804 26.22 -14.86 -22.55
C ASP A 804 26.15 -13.87 -21.39
N ILE A 805 25.85 -12.60 -21.72
CA ILE A 805 25.52 -11.56 -20.73
C ILE A 805 24.01 -11.51 -20.60
N VAL A 806 23.51 -11.73 -19.39
CA VAL A 806 22.09 -11.61 -19.05
C VAL A 806 21.85 -10.30 -18.33
N LYS A 807 20.68 -9.70 -18.53
CA LYS A 807 20.19 -8.57 -17.74
C LYS A 807 19.24 -9.08 -16.67
N ARG A 808 19.10 -8.27 -15.63
CA ARG A 808 18.11 -8.45 -14.57
C ARG A 808 16.72 -8.64 -15.18
N GLY A 809 16.07 -9.76 -14.85
CA GLY A 809 14.72 -10.08 -15.34
C GLY A 809 14.67 -10.72 -16.73
N ASP A 810 15.80 -10.98 -17.39
CA ASP A 810 15.81 -11.72 -18.65
C ASP A 810 15.35 -13.18 -18.42
N PRO A 811 14.52 -13.75 -19.30
CA PRO A 811 14.19 -15.17 -19.23
C PRO A 811 15.42 -16.01 -19.61
N ILE A 812 15.82 -16.95 -18.75
CA ILE A 812 17.05 -17.75 -18.92
C ILE A 812 16.77 -19.23 -19.18
N ALA A 813 15.66 -19.76 -18.66
CA ALA A 813 15.31 -21.17 -18.81
C ALA A 813 13.83 -21.42 -18.51
N LYS A 814 13.44 -22.70 -18.49
CA LYS A 814 12.17 -23.18 -17.95
C LYS A 814 12.37 -24.34 -17.00
N VAL A 815 11.45 -24.53 -16.06
CA VAL A 815 11.49 -25.63 -15.07
C VAL A 815 11.43 -27.00 -15.77
N GLY A 816 12.34 -27.90 -15.40
CA GLY A 816 12.45 -29.25 -15.95
C GLY A 816 11.61 -30.29 -15.21
N LEU A 817 11.35 -31.42 -15.89
CA LEU A 817 10.79 -32.61 -15.29
C LEU A 817 11.92 -33.53 -14.79
N LEU A 818 11.80 -34.03 -13.57
CA LEU A 818 12.72 -35.02 -13.02
C LEU A 818 12.26 -36.45 -13.37
N ASP A 819 12.98 -37.13 -14.27
CA ASP A 819 12.65 -38.48 -14.77
C ASP A 819 13.77 -39.50 -14.43
N PRO A 820 13.50 -40.77 -14.02
CA PRO A 820 12.20 -41.45 -13.89
C PRO A 820 11.66 -41.62 -12.46
N PHE A 821 12.33 -41.12 -11.42
CA PHE A 821 11.96 -41.38 -10.04
C PHE A 821 12.30 -40.22 -9.11
N VAL A 822 11.33 -39.35 -8.85
CA VAL A 822 11.30 -38.58 -7.60
C VAL A 822 9.99 -38.94 -6.91
N VAL A 823 10.08 -39.31 -5.63
CA VAL A 823 8.93 -39.56 -4.74
C VAL A 823 8.16 -38.25 -4.60
N GLN A 824 7.31 -37.96 -5.57
CA GLN A 824 6.43 -36.81 -5.60
C GLN A 824 5.00 -37.30 -5.33
N PRO A 825 4.12 -36.48 -4.74
CA PRO A 825 2.76 -36.90 -4.47
C PRO A 825 2.01 -37.14 -5.78
N TYR A 826 1.72 -38.42 -6.06
CA TYR A 826 0.84 -38.87 -7.12
C TYR A 826 -0.51 -38.13 -7.02
N PRO A 827 -1.10 -37.64 -8.12
CA PRO A 827 -0.80 -37.92 -9.54
C PRO A 827 -0.03 -36.81 -10.32
N ASP A 828 0.46 -35.74 -9.69
CA ASP A 828 1.04 -34.58 -10.41
C ASP A 828 2.45 -34.87 -10.94
N LYS A 829 2.74 -34.46 -12.19
CA LYS A 829 4.12 -34.30 -12.70
C LYS A 829 4.65 -32.93 -12.23
N ARG A 830 5.40 -32.87 -11.12
CA ARG A 830 5.88 -31.60 -10.55
C ARG A 830 7.32 -31.32 -10.98
N GLY A 831 7.61 -30.08 -11.34
CA GLY A 831 8.96 -29.57 -11.52
C GLY A 831 9.41 -28.73 -10.33
N MET A 832 10.70 -28.40 -10.25
CA MET A 832 11.20 -27.42 -9.27
C MET A 832 12.45 -26.72 -9.80
N LEU A 833 12.77 -25.57 -9.21
CA LEU A 833 14.08 -24.94 -9.34
C LEU A 833 14.93 -25.30 -8.13
N HIS A 834 16.01 -26.05 -8.37
CA HIS A 834 17.06 -26.30 -7.38
C HIS A 834 17.98 -25.08 -7.33
N PHE A 835 17.75 -24.19 -6.36
CA PHE A 835 18.41 -22.87 -6.31
C PHE A 835 19.51 -22.81 -5.24
N GLU A 836 20.76 -22.58 -5.65
CA GLU A 836 21.92 -22.42 -4.74
C GLU A 836 22.57 -21.04 -4.91
N LEU A 837 23.04 -20.45 -3.80
CA LEU A 837 23.74 -19.16 -3.79
C LEU A 837 25.11 -19.26 -3.11
N TYR A 838 26.06 -18.52 -3.66
CA TYR A 838 27.45 -18.47 -3.20
C TYR A 838 27.93 -17.03 -3.16
N THR A 839 28.71 -16.68 -2.13
CA THR A 839 29.15 -15.28 -1.92
C THR A 839 30.17 -14.79 -2.95
N GLY A 840 30.80 -15.70 -3.71
CA GLY A 840 31.81 -15.37 -4.72
C GLY A 840 33.25 -15.38 -4.21
N GLU A 841 33.45 -15.63 -2.92
CA GLU A 841 34.78 -15.68 -2.29
C GLU A 841 35.62 -16.91 -2.65
N ALA A 842 35.00 -17.91 -3.28
CA ALA A 842 35.71 -19.09 -3.75
C ALA A 842 35.46 -19.30 -5.25
N SER A 843 36.50 -19.76 -5.94
CA SER A 843 36.44 -20.12 -7.36
C SER A 843 36.41 -21.64 -7.54
N GLY A 844 36.12 -22.08 -8.76
CA GLY A 844 36.02 -23.50 -9.13
C GLY A 844 34.58 -24.05 -9.11
N ALA A 845 34.46 -25.34 -9.40
CA ALA A 845 33.17 -26.01 -9.59
C ALA A 845 32.30 -25.96 -8.32
N THR A 846 31.03 -25.61 -8.48
CA THR A 846 30.01 -25.58 -7.41
C THR A 846 29.89 -26.93 -6.70
N GLY A 847 30.01 -28.05 -7.42
CA GLY A 847 30.00 -29.42 -6.89
C GLY A 847 31.27 -29.89 -6.13
N SER A 848 32.16 -28.98 -5.73
CA SER A 848 33.40 -29.31 -5.01
C SER A 848 33.15 -30.02 -3.68
N LYS A 849 33.96 -31.03 -3.33
CA LYS A 849 33.83 -31.78 -2.06
C LYS A 849 34.59 -31.09 -0.90
N THR A 850 34.12 -29.91 -0.51
CA THR A 850 34.69 -29.18 0.64
C THR A 850 34.38 -29.91 1.95
N LYS A 851 35.35 -29.97 2.87
CA LYS A 851 35.08 -30.46 4.23
C LYS A 851 34.13 -29.49 4.93
N TYR A 852 33.24 -30.00 5.76
CA TYR A 852 32.30 -29.15 6.49
C TYR A 852 33.00 -28.10 7.37
N SER A 853 34.14 -28.46 7.98
CA SER A 853 34.97 -27.54 8.77
C SER A 853 35.53 -26.36 7.99
N ASP A 854 35.56 -26.45 6.66
CA ASP A 854 36.16 -25.46 5.78
C ASP A 854 35.08 -24.61 5.09
N MET A 855 33.79 -24.89 5.35
CA MET A 855 32.68 -24.05 4.87
C MET A 855 32.70 -22.70 5.59
N LEU A 856 32.50 -21.62 4.83
CA LEU A 856 32.55 -20.26 5.35
C LEU A 856 31.22 -19.82 5.99
N TYR A 857 30.09 -20.26 5.41
CA TYR A 857 28.74 -19.76 5.77
C TYR A 857 27.68 -20.86 5.92
N ALA A 858 27.81 -21.97 5.21
CA ALA A 858 26.85 -23.06 5.27
C ALA A 858 26.96 -23.84 6.58
N GLU A 859 25.90 -23.77 7.40
CA GLU A 859 25.75 -24.55 8.63
C GLU A 859 24.53 -25.46 8.55
N SER A 860 24.57 -26.60 9.24
CA SER A 860 23.45 -27.54 9.35
C SER A 860 23.59 -28.44 10.58
N ILE A 861 22.47 -28.65 11.28
CA ILE A 861 22.40 -29.62 12.39
C ILE A 861 22.50 -31.07 11.91
N ASN A 862 22.29 -31.30 10.61
CA ASN A 862 22.39 -32.62 10.00
C ASN A 862 23.83 -33.03 9.66
N TYR A 863 24.84 -32.23 10.02
CA TYR A 863 26.25 -32.57 9.83
C TYR A 863 26.69 -33.84 10.59
N SER A 864 27.58 -34.61 9.96
CA SER A 864 28.39 -35.66 10.62
C SER A 864 29.74 -35.80 9.92
N LYS A 865 30.71 -36.48 10.54
CA LYS A 865 32.07 -36.68 9.96
C LYS A 865 32.06 -37.22 8.52
N ASP A 866 31.04 -38.02 8.19
CA ASP A 866 30.86 -38.64 6.87
C ASP A 866 29.83 -37.92 5.99
N ARG A 867 29.28 -36.77 6.42
CA ARG A 867 28.22 -36.04 5.71
C ARG A 867 28.57 -34.56 5.55
N SER A 868 28.48 -34.05 4.32
CA SER A 868 28.75 -32.64 4.01
C SER A 868 27.81 -32.14 2.90
N PHE A 869 27.80 -30.82 2.64
CA PHE A 869 27.06 -30.24 1.52
C PHE A 869 27.58 -30.73 0.15
N LYS A 870 28.84 -31.19 0.06
CA LYS A 870 29.52 -31.50 -1.20
C LYS A 870 29.40 -30.34 -2.19
N ARG A 871 29.65 -29.13 -1.68
CA ARG A 871 29.65 -27.87 -2.41
C ARG A 871 30.90 -27.05 -2.13
N ARG A 872 31.10 -26.03 -2.97
CA ARG A 872 32.11 -24.99 -2.79
C ARG A 872 31.98 -24.32 -1.42
N LYS A 873 33.12 -23.92 -0.84
CA LYS A 873 33.22 -23.47 0.56
C LYS A 873 32.42 -22.21 0.91
N ASP A 874 32.07 -21.40 -0.08
CA ASP A 874 31.39 -20.11 0.04
C ASP A 874 29.86 -20.20 -0.16
N LEU A 875 29.30 -21.42 -0.18
CA LEU A 875 27.86 -21.68 -0.16
C LEU A 875 27.22 -21.07 1.09
N PHE A 876 26.03 -20.48 0.94
CA PHE A 876 25.18 -20.04 2.04
C PHE A 876 23.70 -20.34 1.77
N ASP A 877 22.87 -20.28 2.80
CA ASP A 877 21.43 -20.54 2.69
C ASP A 877 20.72 -19.42 1.89
N PRO A 878 20.07 -19.72 0.75
CA PRO A 878 19.39 -18.72 -0.06
C PRO A 878 18.18 -18.04 0.59
N LEU A 879 17.61 -18.57 1.69
CA LEU A 879 16.31 -18.16 2.22
C LEU A 879 16.17 -16.64 2.42
N GLN A 880 17.15 -16.00 3.07
CA GLN A 880 17.09 -14.56 3.37
C GLN A 880 17.05 -13.71 2.08
N LEU A 881 17.86 -14.07 1.08
CA LEU A 881 17.88 -13.39 -0.21
C LEU A 881 16.64 -13.71 -1.04
N LEU A 882 16.10 -14.93 -0.97
CA LEU A 882 14.83 -15.27 -1.64
C LEU A 882 13.68 -14.44 -1.09
N GLU A 883 13.60 -14.23 0.23
CA GLU A 883 12.60 -13.33 0.83
C GLU A 883 12.78 -11.88 0.38
N GLU A 884 14.02 -11.41 0.27
CA GLU A 884 14.33 -10.09 -0.27
C GLU A 884 13.93 -9.95 -1.73
N MET A 885 14.28 -10.94 -2.55
CA MET A 885 13.92 -11.03 -3.96
C MET A 885 12.40 -11.04 -4.17
N ILE A 886 11.65 -11.78 -3.36
CA ILE A 886 10.18 -11.77 -3.37
C ILE A 886 9.66 -10.36 -3.08
N ARG A 887 10.19 -9.69 -2.04
CA ARG A 887 9.80 -8.31 -1.72
C ARG A 887 10.13 -7.36 -2.86
N ASN A 888 11.32 -7.45 -3.45
CA ASN A 888 11.75 -6.61 -4.56
C ASN A 888 10.87 -6.82 -5.80
N SER A 889 10.62 -8.07 -6.20
CA SER A 889 9.74 -8.38 -7.33
C SER A 889 8.29 -7.96 -7.10
N LYS A 890 7.76 -8.08 -5.87
CA LYS A 890 6.42 -7.57 -5.52
C LYS A 890 6.36 -6.05 -5.63
N ASN A 891 7.37 -5.35 -5.09
CA ASN A 891 7.45 -3.89 -5.13
C ASN A 891 7.54 -3.35 -6.57
N GLU A 892 8.10 -4.13 -7.49
CA GLU A 892 8.21 -3.76 -8.90
C GLU A 892 7.05 -4.28 -9.77
N GLY A 893 6.04 -4.92 -9.16
CA GLY A 893 4.89 -5.48 -9.88
C GLY A 893 5.25 -6.64 -10.83
N LEU A 894 6.39 -7.29 -10.61
CA LEU A 894 6.91 -8.40 -11.42
C LEU A 894 6.48 -9.78 -10.89
N LEU A 895 5.96 -9.84 -9.67
CA LEU A 895 5.42 -11.05 -9.04
C LEU A 895 3.90 -10.96 -8.95
N LYS A 896 3.21 -11.90 -9.61
CA LYS A 896 1.74 -12.00 -9.71
C LYS A 896 1.09 -12.57 -8.46
#